data_AF-A0A1G7XYE0-F1
#
_entry.id   AF-A0A1G7XYE0-F1
#
_cell.length_a   1.000
_cell.length_b   1.000
_cell.length_c   1.000
_cell.angle_alpha   90.00
_cell.angle_beta   90.00
_cell.angle_gamma   90.00
#
_symmetry.space_group_name_H-M   'P 1'
#
loop_
_entity.id
_entity.type
_entity.pdbx_description
1 polymer ?
#
loop_
_entity_poly.entity_id
_entity_poly.type
_entity_poly.pdbx_seq_one_letter_code
_entity_poly.pdbx_strand_id
1 'polypeptide(L)'
;MNELVFLELLAKEAGAVEFEEPVLAARAAGADAETVRRLSAAKVEALKVRAVLRRRARREAELSALYDSASDLAGLRDLDALLEAIVRRARLLLGTDTASLALHDPERGDTYMRVTDGSVSARFRALRLAMGAGLGGLVAQVGTPYATPDYFADGRFAHTGDIDVAVKEEGLVAILGVPLRLGTRVIGVLFAADRTPRTFAREEVALLGSLAAHAAVAIDSARLLDETRAALADLSEANRLMRAHTEAVERAARAHDRMAGLVLRGGGVEEVASVVTDALGGTLTVLDGDGRPLHGDSAGTGLTDAQTAEAAREARALGRAVRRGRVLVASVEVSSEPLCTLVLRPGATAADADADINADADINADADINADADVEGDADADVEGSDSLILERAALITALLLLFRRSVAEAEGRVRGELLDDLIARPVTDPAGLRDRARRVGVDLSAPHVVIVVKHGGRRERAAFWAASTATIAGGLAAGHGEAVVLLLPAPQEPSGGPYGTSPATYATNTAKRIAADLSVSLGSPATAGAAGPVRGPAGVAPAYREAQRCAEALIALGRAGDGASAAELGFVGLLVGGHGDVAAFTEATLGPVLAYDARRGTSLAGTLAAFFATGGSPTRTAEALHIHVNTVTQRLERVGRLLGDDWHEPDRALEIQLALRLHRLRHLDQR
;
A
#
# COMPACT_ATOMS: atom_id res chain seq x y z
N MET A 1 91.65 34.60 52.24
CA MET A 1 90.54 33.96 51.49
C MET A 1 89.25 34.21 52.26
N ASN A 2 88.18 34.69 51.61
CA ASN A 2 86.93 35.09 52.25
C ASN A 2 85.83 34.04 52.01
N GLU A 3 84.94 33.82 52.99
CA GLU A 3 83.83 32.85 52.94
C GLU A 3 82.78 33.15 51.86
N LEU A 4 82.75 34.39 51.36
CA LEU A 4 81.89 34.83 50.27
C LEU A 4 82.03 33.97 48.99
N VAL A 5 83.17 33.30 48.80
CA VAL A 5 83.39 32.40 47.66
C VAL A 5 82.36 31.27 47.58
N PHE A 6 81.86 30.77 48.72
CA PHE A 6 80.85 29.72 48.74
C PHE A 6 79.45 30.21 48.33
N LEU A 7 79.16 31.50 48.56
CA LEU A 7 77.91 32.12 48.08
C LEU A 7 77.95 32.32 46.56
N GLU A 8 79.12 32.66 46.00
CA GLU A 8 79.30 32.75 44.55
C GLU A 8 79.16 31.38 43.86
N LEU A 9 79.71 30.32 44.47
CA LEU A 9 79.54 28.94 43.99
C LEU A 9 78.07 28.48 44.05
N LEU A 10 77.32 28.89 45.09
CA LEU A 10 75.89 28.65 45.17
C LEU A 10 75.11 29.40 44.08
N ALA A 11 75.42 30.67 43.84
CA ALA A 11 74.75 31.50 42.83
C ALA A 11 74.97 31.01 41.39
N LYS A 12 76.10 30.34 41.12
CA LYS A 12 76.44 29.76 39.81
C LYS A 12 76.03 28.28 39.67
N GLU A 13 75.37 27.71 40.67
CA GLU A 13 74.94 26.30 40.71
C GLU A 13 76.08 25.27 40.53
N ALA A 14 77.28 25.59 41.04
CA ALA A 14 78.47 24.78 40.88
C ALA A 14 78.33 23.31 41.35
N GLY A 15 79.15 22.42 40.78
CA GLY A 15 79.27 21.02 41.14
C GLY A 15 79.74 20.81 42.59
N ALA A 16 79.37 19.69 43.22
CA ALA A 16 79.70 19.43 44.62
C ALA A 16 81.21 19.43 44.90
N VAL A 17 81.98 19.03 43.88
CA VAL A 17 83.45 18.93 43.92
C VAL A 17 84.10 20.31 43.95
N GLU A 18 83.51 21.30 43.28
CA GLU A 18 84.02 22.68 43.23
C GLU A 18 83.97 23.36 44.60
N PHE A 19 83.11 22.91 45.52
CA PHE A 19 83.06 23.39 46.91
C PHE A 19 84.27 22.92 47.75
N GLU A 20 85.08 21.97 47.27
CA GLU A 20 86.33 21.57 47.94
C GLU A 20 87.50 22.51 47.63
N GLU A 21 87.49 23.14 46.45
CA GLU A 21 88.61 23.93 45.93
C GLU A 21 89.03 25.09 46.85
N PRO A 22 88.12 25.89 47.44
CA PRO A 22 88.52 27.00 48.31
C PRO A 22 89.21 26.53 49.61
N VAL A 23 88.85 25.36 50.12
CA VAL A 23 89.47 24.77 51.33
C VAL A 23 90.84 24.20 50.99
N LEU A 24 90.96 23.53 49.84
CA LEU A 24 92.23 22.97 49.34
C LEU A 24 93.24 24.08 48.98
N ALA A 25 92.80 25.14 48.31
CA ALA A 25 93.63 26.29 47.97
C ALA A 25 94.15 27.00 49.23
N ALA A 26 93.32 27.13 50.29
CA ALA A 26 93.74 27.72 51.56
C ALA A 26 94.81 26.89 52.28
N ARG A 27 94.70 25.55 52.22
CA ARG A 27 95.72 24.64 52.76
C ARG A 27 97.02 24.73 51.97
N ALA A 28 96.95 24.77 50.64
CA ALA A 28 98.12 24.87 49.77
C ALA A 28 98.87 26.20 49.92
N ALA A 29 98.16 27.29 50.23
CA ALA A 29 98.73 28.61 50.47
C ALA A 29 99.30 28.82 51.88
N GLY A 30 99.30 27.78 52.74
CA GLY A 30 99.86 27.85 54.09
C GLY A 30 99.01 28.65 55.09
N ALA A 31 97.69 28.74 54.88
CA ALA A 31 96.80 29.42 55.82
C ALA A 31 96.77 28.75 57.21
N ASP A 32 96.51 29.55 58.25
CA ASP A 32 96.42 29.04 59.62
C ASP A 32 95.26 28.04 59.83
N ALA A 33 95.37 27.24 60.90
CA ALA A 33 94.41 26.20 61.21
C ALA A 33 93.00 26.75 61.54
N GLU A 34 92.90 28.01 61.95
CA GLU A 34 91.61 28.65 62.23
C GLU A 34 90.89 29.00 60.93
N THR A 35 91.58 29.59 59.96
CA THR A 35 91.07 29.93 58.63
C THR A 35 90.62 28.68 57.87
N VAL A 36 91.40 27.59 57.92
CA VAL A 36 91.03 26.32 57.27
C VAL A 36 89.80 25.70 57.92
N ARG A 37 89.67 25.74 59.26
CA ARG A 37 88.47 25.25 59.97
C ARG A 37 87.23 26.08 59.61
N ARG A 38 87.37 27.40 59.56
CA ARG A 38 86.28 28.32 59.23
C ARG A 38 85.76 28.11 57.80
N LEU A 39 86.67 27.99 56.82
CA LEU A 39 86.31 27.66 55.43
C LEU A 39 85.69 26.26 55.32
N SER A 40 86.17 25.28 56.09
CA SER A 40 85.58 23.93 56.10
C SER A 40 84.15 23.93 56.66
N ALA A 41 83.88 24.73 57.69
CA ALA A 41 82.53 24.90 58.24
C ALA A 41 81.60 25.61 57.24
N ALA A 42 82.06 26.71 56.63
CA ALA A 42 81.30 27.44 55.61
C ALA A 42 80.97 26.56 54.39
N LYS A 43 81.90 25.70 53.94
CA LYS A 43 81.66 24.70 52.90
C LYS A 43 80.49 23.76 53.26
N VAL A 44 80.50 23.22 54.48
CA VAL A 44 79.45 22.28 54.93
C VAL A 44 78.08 22.95 54.93
N GLU A 45 77.99 24.20 55.41
CA GLU A 45 76.73 24.95 55.37
C GLU A 45 76.29 25.28 53.93
N ALA A 46 77.22 25.66 53.05
CA ALA A 46 76.90 25.91 51.65
C ALA A 46 76.41 24.64 50.93
N LEU A 47 77.01 23.48 51.20
CA LEU A 47 76.54 22.20 50.67
C LEU A 47 75.14 21.83 51.18
N LYS A 48 74.80 22.16 52.43
CA LYS A 48 73.43 21.99 52.96
C LYS A 48 72.43 22.89 52.23
N VAL A 49 72.76 24.16 52.02
CA VAL A 49 71.90 25.11 51.26
C VAL A 49 71.69 24.63 49.82
N ARG A 50 72.75 24.18 49.15
CA ARG A 50 72.67 23.59 47.80
C ARG A 50 71.74 22.39 47.74
N ALA A 51 71.80 21.50 48.73
CA ALA A 51 70.91 20.35 48.82
C ALA A 51 69.43 20.77 48.95
N VAL A 52 69.15 21.80 49.76
CA VAL A 52 67.78 22.35 49.91
C VAL A 52 67.28 22.99 48.61
N LEU A 53 68.12 23.79 47.94
CA LEU A 53 67.76 24.44 46.66
C LEU A 53 67.49 23.41 45.55
N ARG A 54 68.34 22.39 45.40
CA ARG A 54 68.10 21.31 44.43
C ARG A 54 66.83 20.53 44.74
N ARG A 55 66.51 20.33 46.02
CA ARG A 55 65.27 19.66 46.43
C ARG A 55 64.04 20.49 46.06
N ARG A 56 64.10 21.82 46.24
CA ARG A 56 63.03 22.74 45.80
C ARG A 56 62.87 22.77 44.29
N ALA A 57 63.96 22.96 43.54
CA ALA A 57 63.91 23.00 42.07
C ALA A 57 63.34 21.70 41.48
N ARG A 58 63.72 20.53 42.04
CA ARG A 58 63.15 19.24 41.66
C ARG A 58 61.64 19.17 41.95
N ARG A 59 61.22 19.65 43.13
CA ARG A 59 59.80 19.68 43.53
C ARG A 59 58.97 20.58 42.62
N GLU A 60 59.54 21.71 42.21
CA GLU A 60 58.88 22.68 41.34
C GLU A 60 58.74 22.15 39.91
N ALA A 61 59.78 21.48 39.38
CA ALA A 61 59.71 20.77 38.11
C ALA A 61 58.69 19.62 38.12
N GLU A 62 58.63 18.84 39.21
CA GLU A 62 57.64 17.78 39.40
C GLU A 62 56.20 18.33 39.41
N LEU A 63 55.96 19.46 40.09
CA LEU A 63 54.65 20.13 40.12
C LEU A 63 54.27 20.71 38.76
N SER A 64 55.21 21.35 38.04
CA SER A 64 54.95 21.88 36.70
C SER A 64 54.57 20.76 35.73
N ALA A 65 55.30 19.65 35.76
CA ALA A 65 54.99 18.49 34.93
C ALA A 65 53.59 17.92 35.22
N LEU A 66 53.15 17.91 36.48
CA LEU A 66 51.79 17.51 36.89
C LEU A 66 50.70 18.48 36.41
N TYR A 67 50.93 19.79 36.45
CA TYR A 67 49.97 20.80 35.97
C TYR A 67 49.79 20.74 34.46
N ASP A 68 50.89 20.64 33.71
CA ASP A 68 50.85 20.42 32.27
C ASP A 68 50.10 19.10 31.96
N SER A 69 50.19 18.10 32.86
CA SER A 69 49.48 16.81 32.71
C SER A 69 47.99 16.98 32.81
N ALA A 70 47.51 17.70 33.83
CA ALA A 70 46.08 17.89 34.04
C ALA A 70 45.46 18.65 32.86
N SER A 71 46.16 19.65 32.32
CA SER A 71 45.69 20.45 31.19
C SER A 71 45.64 19.65 29.89
N ASP A 72 46.70 18.88 29.57
CA ASP A 72 46.75 18.08 28.34
C ASP A 72 45.70 16.96 28.35
N LEU A 73 45.52 16.30 29.50
CA LEU A 73 44.55 15.22 29.66
C LEU A 73 43.10 15.74 29.58
N ALA A 74 42.83 16.93 30.13
CA ALA A 74 41.50 17.54 30.06
C ALA A 74 41.08 17.96 28.63
N GLY A 75 42.05 18.15 27.72
CA GLY A 75 41.79 18.48 26.32
C GLY A 75 41.42 17.27 25.44
N LEU A 76 41.73 16.05 25.89
CA LEU A 76 41.47 14.83 25.13
C LEU A 76 40.02 14.38 25.30
N ARG A 77 39.32 14.24 24.17
CA ARG A 77 37.90 13.88 24.11
C ARG A 77 37.65 12.41 23.83
N ASP A 78 38.66 11.69 23.34
CA ASP A 78 38.61 10.27 23.03
C ASP A 78 39.23 9.50 24.21
N LEU A 79 38.45 8.56 24.76
CA LEU A 79 38.86 7.73 25.88
C LEU A 79 40.12 6.93 25.59
N ASP A 80 40.28 6.38 24.38
CA ASP A 80 41.43 5.53 24.06
C ASP A 80 42.71 6.37 23.94
N ALA A 81 42.65 7.51 23.24
CA ALA A 81 43.74 8.47 23.18
C ALA A 81 44.13 9.00 24.57
N LEU A 82 43.14 9.24 25.44
CA LEU A 82 43.36 9.68 26.82
C LEU A 82 44.12 8.63 27.63
N LEU A 83 43.71 7.36 27.58
CA LEU A 83 44.34 6.27 28.32
C LEU A 83 45.79 6.04 27.87
N GLU A 84 46.06 6.12 26.56
CA GLU A 84 47.43 6.08 26.01
C GLU A 84 48.30 7.22 26.49
N ALA A 85 47.77 8.44 26.53
CA ALA A 85 48.48 9.61 27.04
C ALA A 85 48.83 9.43 28.53
N ILE A 86 47.91 8.93 29.35
CA ILE A 86 48.14 8.69 30.79
C ILE A 86 49.29 7.71 31.00
N VAL A 87 49.25 6.56 30.33
CA VAL A 87 50.24 5.50 30.52
C VAL A 87 51.62 5.93 30.03
N ARG A 88 51.69 6.55 28.84
CA ARG A 88 52.94 7.09 28.30
C ARG A 88 53.57 8.12 29.25
N ARG A 89 52.73 8.98 29.83
CA ARG A 89 53.17 10.00 30.77
C ARG A 89 53.64 9.43 32.09
N ALA A 90 52.95 8.42 32.62
CA ALA A 90 53.39 7.69 33.82
C ALA A 90 54.81 7.12 33.66
N ARG A 91 55.08 6.50 32.50
CA ARG A 91 56.40 5.94 32.17
C ARG A 91 57.49 7.02 32.12
N LEU A 92 57.23 8.12 31.42
CA LEU A 92 58.18 9.23 31.28
C LEU A 92 58.46 9.95 32.60
N LEU A 93 57.41 10.16 33.41
CA LEU A 93 57.48 10.90 34.68
C LEU A 93 58.32 10.18 35.73
N LEU A 94 58.24 8.84 35.77
CA LEU A 94 58.99 8.02 36.72
C LEU A 94 60.31 7.45 36.16
N GLY A 95 60.51 7.59 34.84
CA GLY A 95 61.64 6.99 34.14
C GLY A 95 61.69 5.47 34.32
N THR A 96 60.56 4.79 34.11
CA THR A 96 60.48 3.32 34.21
C THR A 96 60.55 2.66 32.83
N ASP A 97 60.90 1.37 32.80
CA ASP A 97 60.91 0.57 31.57
C ASP A 97 59.51 0.42 30.95
N THR A 98 58.50 0.34 31.82
CA THR A 98 57.12 0.04 31.45
C THR A 98 56.14 0.83 32.31
N ALA A 99 55.01 1.18 31.72
CA ALA A 99 53.81 1.60 32.45
C ALA A 99 52.59 0.92 31.87
N SER A 100 51.56 0.71 32.68
CA SER A 100 50.32 0.11 32.22
C SER A 100 49.13 0.56 33.05
N LEU A 101 47.93 0.43 32.49
CA LEU A 101 46.69 0.81 33.15
C LEU A 101 45.68 -0.31 32.99
N ALA A 102 45.18 -0.80 34.13
CA ALA A 102 44.06 -1.71 34.20
C ALA A 102 42.78 -0.97 34.57
N LEU A 103 41.66 -1.32 33.94
CA LEU A 103 40.34 -0.78 34.26
C LEU A 103 39.49 -1.84 34.95
N HIS A 104 38.58 -1.39 35.81
CA HIS A 104 37.60 -2.26 36.46
C HIS A 104 36.47 -2.62 35.49
N ASP A 105 36.17 -3.91 35.39
CA ASP A 105 35.03 -4.46 34.68
C ASP A 105 33.89 -4.73 35.68
N PRO A 106 32.82 -3.90 35.68
CA PRO A 106 31.73 -4.04 36.65
C PRO A 106 30.90 -5.32 36.47
N GLU A 107 30.86 -5.91 35.28
CA GLU A 107 30.07 -7.12 35.02
C GLU A 107 30.79 -8.37 35.52
N ARG A 108 32.11 -8.44 35.31
CA ARG A 108 32.94 -9.58 35.73
C ARG A 108 33.50 -9.45 37.14
N GLY A 109 33.52 -8.22 37.68
CA GLY A 109 34.04 -7.94 39.03
C GLY A 109 35.56 -8.10 39.15
N ASP A 110 36.30 -8.04 38.05
CA ASP A 110 37.76 -8.08 37.98
C ASP A 110 38.31 -6.81 37.31
N THR A 111 39.63 -6.73 37.16
CA THR A 111 40.28 -5.68 36.36
C THR A 111 40.97 -6.29 35.15
N TYR A 112 41.07 -5.55 34.06
CA TYR A 112 41.74 -5.99 32.85
C TYR A 112 42.71 -4.94 32.33
N MET A 113 43.82 -5.39 31.77
CA MET A 113 44.80 -4.50 31.18
C MET A 113 44.19 -3.82 29.94
N ARG A 114 44.05 -2.49 29.99
CA ARG A 114 43.45 -1.71 28.90
C ARG A 114 44.51 -1.10 27.99
N VAL A 115 45.55 -0.50 28.59
CA VAL A 115 46.62 0.18 27.84
C VAL A 115 47.97 -0.11 28.50
N THR A 116 49.01 -0.27 27.68
CA THR A 116 50.40 -0.45 28.11
C THR A 116 51.33 0.40 27.27
N ASP A 117 52.39 0.94 27.87
CA ASP A 117 53.51 1.58 27.15
C ASP A 117 54.84 0.94 27.58
N GLY A 118 55.68 0.59 26.61
CA GLY A 118 56.94 -0.13 26.83
C GLY A 118 56.82 -1.67 27.00
N SER A 119 55.61 -2.22 26.93
CA SER A 119 55.36 -3.68 27.04
C SER A 119 55.62 -4.41 25.72
N VAL A 120 56.21 -5.60 25.81
CA VAL A 120 56.52 -6.47 24.66
C VAL A 120 55.77 -7.81 24.66
N SER A 121 55.21 -8.23 25.79
CA SER A 121 54.43 -9.46 25.92
C SER A 121 52.97 -9.26 25.51
N ALA A 122 52.48 -10.11 24.59
CA ALA A 122 51.06 -10.15 24.26
C ALA A 122 50.20 -10.67 25.43
N ARG A 123 50.74 -11.63 26.19
CA ARG A 123 50.06 -12.19 27.37
C ARG A 123 49.87 -11.14 28.46
N PHE A 124 50.89 -10.30 28.71
CA PHE A 124 50.79 -9.21 29.69
C PHE A 124 49.75 -8.15 29.27
N ARG A 125 49.70 -7.80 27.98
CA ARG A 125 48.71 -6.85 27.45
C ARG A 125 47.26 -7.33 27.51
N ALA A 126 47.03 -8.63 27.56
CA ALA A 126 45.70 -9.24 27.68
C ALA A 126 45.37 -9.70 29.11
N LEU A 127 46.20 -9.37 30.10
CA LEU A 127 46.08 -9.90 31.45
C LEU A 127 44.83 -9.37 32.16
N ARG A 128 44.15 -10.26 32.89
CA ARG A 128 43.07 -9.93 33.82
C ARG A 128 43.48 -10.27 35.24
N LEU A 129 43.07 -9.44 36.19
CA LEU A 129 43.46 -9.50 37.59
C LEU A 129 42.18 -9.48 38.44
N ALA A 130 41.88 -10.60 39.08
CA ALA A 130 40.80 -10.67 40.06
C ALA A 130 41.10 -9.77 41.26
N MET A 131 40.05 -9.31 41.96
CA MET A 131 40.21 -8.47 43.14
C MET A 131 41.00 -9.22 44.23
N GLY A 132 42.06 -8.61 44.74
CA GLY A 132 43.01 -9.21 45.71
C GLY A 132 44.07 -10.13 45.10
N ALA A 133 44.00 -10.47 43.81
CA ALA A 133 44.97 -11.35 43.14
C ALA A 133 46.16 -10.56 42.57
N GLY A 134 47.38 -10.98 42.92
CA GLY A 134 48.61 -10.27 42.57
C GLY A 134 48.67 -8.85 43.17
N LEU A 135 49.73 -8.12 42.82
CA LEU A 135 49.90 -6.73 43.27
C LEU A 135 48.77 -5.83 42.75
N GLY A 136 48.40 -5.98 41.48
CA GLY A 136 47.37 -5.15 40.85
C GLY A 136 45.96 -5.37 41.41
N GLY A 137 45.54 -6.62 41.59
CA GLY A 137 44.26 -6.93 42.21
C GLY A 137 44.19 -6.49 43.66
N LEU A 138 45.29 -6.57 44.42
CA LEU A 138 45.36 -6.04 45.79
C LEU A 138 45.17 -4.53 45.83
N VAL A 139 45.84 -3.77 44.95
CA VAL A 139 45.66 -2.31 44.85
C VAL A 139 44.21 -1.96 44.47
N ALA A 140 43.61 -2.72 43.55
CA ALA A 140 42.22 -2.53 43.16
C ALA A 140 41.26 -2.77 44.35
N GLN A 141 41.51 -3.79 45.17
CA GLN A 141 40.68 -4.16 46.32
C GLN A 141 40.80 -3.19 47.48
N VAL A 142 42.01 -2.81 47.87
CA VAL A 142 42.27 -1.99 49.07
C VAL A 142 42.15 -0.50 48.76
N GLY A 143 42.37 -0.09 47.50
CA GLY A 143 42.33 1.31 47.10
C GLY A 143 43.49 2.13 47.67
N THR A 144 44.63 1.50 47.94
CA THR A 144 45.87 2.14 48.41
C THR A 144 47.06 1.76 47.54
N PRO A 145 48.04 2.66 47.33
CA PRO A 145 49.28 2.35 46.62
C PRO A 145 50.04 1.14 47.18
N TYR A 146 50.66 0.37 46.30
CA TYR A 146 51.52 -0.75 46.67
C TYR A 146 52.78 -0.80 45.81
N ALA A 147 53.94 -1.02 46.44
CA ALA A 147 55.23 -1.08 45.77
C ALA A 147 56.02 -2.30 46.23
N THR A 148 56.64 -3.00 45.27
CA THR A 148 57.59 -4.08 45.51
C THR A 148 58.92 -3.81 44.78
N PRO A 149 60.07 -3.99 45.45
CA PRO A 149 61.38 -3.90 44.80
C PRO A 149 61.76 -5.17 44.02
N ASP A 150 61.11 -6.30 44.32
CA ASP A 150 61.24 -7.57 43.62
C ASP A 150 59.93 -8.34 43.77
N TYR A 151 59.20 -8.45 42.66
CA TYR A 151 57.89 -9.06 42.61
C TYR A 151 57.92 -10.51 43.09
N PHE A 152 58.84 -11.35 42.61
CA PHE A 152 58.85 -12.79 42.92
C PHE A 152 59.36 -13.10 44.32
N ALA A 153 60.07 -12.17 44.96
CA ALA A 153 60.54 -12.31 46.33
C ALA A 153 59.54 -11.79 47.39
N ASP A 154 58.46 -11.11 46.97
CA ASP A 154 57.57 -10.39 47.89
C ASP A 154 56.32 -11.19 48.28
N GLY A 155 56.42 -11.95 49.37
CA GLY A 155 55.30 -12.75 49.90
C GLY A 155 54.15 -11.98 50.55
N ARG A 156 54.12 -10.64 50.44
CA ARG A 156 53.06 -9.81 51.08
C ARG A 156 51.74 -9.77 50.30
N PHE A 157 51.71 -10.24 49.05
CA PHE A 157 50.49 -10.35 48.24
C PHE A 157 50.34 -11.75 47.63
N ALA A 158 49.14 -12.07 47.16
CA ALA A 158 48.84 -13.40 46.62
C ALA A 158 49.41 -13.56 45.21
N HIS A 159 50.48 -14.34 45.09
CA HIS A 159 50.99 -14.84 43.81
C HIS A 159 50.01 -15.82 43.17
N THR A 160 49.77 -15.67 41.86
CA THR A 160 48.85 -16.54 41.11
C THR A 160 49.47 -16.95 39.79
N GLY A 161 49.25 -18.20 39.38
CA GLY A 161 49.95 -18.80 38.24
C GLY A 161 49.86 -17.98 36.94
N ASP A 162 48.67 -17.50 36.58
CA ASP A 162 48.51 -16.76 35.32
C ASP A 162 49.16 -15.37 35.33
N ILE A 163 49.04 -14.65 36.45
CA ILE A 163 49.65 -13.32 36.64
C ILE A 163 51.17 -13.46 36.68
N ASP A 164 51.68 -14.42 37.46
CA ASP A 164 53.12 -14.61 37.64
C ASP A 164 53.80 -15.01 36.33
N VAL A 165 53.15 -15.84 35.50
CA VAL A 165 53.66 -16.18 34.16
C VAL A 165 53.72 -14.93 33.28
N ALA A 166 52.68 -14.10 33.26
CA ALA A 166 52.65 -12.88 32.45
C ALA A 166 53.70 -11.85 32.91
N VAL A 167 53.87 -11.67 34.22
CA VAL A 167 54.89 -10.79 34.82
C VAL A 167 56.30 -11.29 34.50
N LYS A 168 56.52 -12.61 34.54
CA LYS A 168 57.80 -13.23 34.21
C LYS A 168 58.14 -13.11 32.73
N GLU A 169 57.15 -13.31 31.86
CA GLU A 169 57.29 -13.21 30.40
C GLU A 169 57.64 -11.78 29.96
N GLU A 170 57.03 -10.77 30.58
CA GLU A 170 57.34 -9.35 30.35
C GLU A 170 58.69 -8.93 30.98
N GLY A 171 59.21 -9.74 31.91
CA GLY A 171 60.49 -9.53 32.60
C GLY A 171 60.43 -8.47 33.70
N LEU A 172 59.26 -8.22 34.28
CA LEU A 172 59.08 -7.20 35.32
C LEU A 172 59.61 -7.70 36.66
N VAL A 173 60.36 -6.85 37.36
CA VAL A 173 60.97 -7.15 38.65
C VAL A 173 60.46 -6.20 39.72
N ALA A 174 60.63 -4.90 39.55
CA ALA A 174 60.09 -3.90 40.48
C ALA A 174 58.76 -3.37 39.94
N ILE A 175 57.72 -3.32 40.77
CA ILE A 175 56.38 -2.87 40.36
C ILE A 175 55.80 -1.92 41.41
N LEU A 176 55.31 -0.78 40.94
CA LEU A 176 54.48 0.16 41.68
C LEU A 176 53.08 0.18 41.06
N GLY A 177 52.06 -0.08 41.86
CA GLY A 177 50.66 0.08 41.50
C GLY A 177 49.99 1.15 42.35
N VAL A 178 49.23 2.05 41.72
CA VAL A 178 48.41 3.06 42.40
C VAL A 178 46.96 3.00 41.90
N PRO A 179 45.97 3.22 42.78
CA PRO A 179 44.57 3.12 42.40
C PRO A 179 44.11 4.38 41.64
N LEU A 180 43.33 4.19 40.58
CA LEU A 180 42.53 5.24 39.95
C LEU A 180 41.23 5.37 40.74
N ARG A 181 41.11 6.44 41.54
CA ARG A 181 40.00 6.63 42.48
C ARG A 181 39.05 7.74 42.03
N LEU A 182 37.76 7.40 41.98
CA LEU A 182 36.67 8.35 41.81
C LEU A 182 35.83 8.33 43.09
N GLY A 183 36.03 9.33 43.95
CA GLY A 183 35.45 9.35 45.30
C GLY A 183 35.89 8.14 46.13
N THR A 184 34.93 7.30 46.52
CA THR A 184 35.16 6.05 47.27
C THR A 184 35.39 4.83 46.38
N ARG A 185 35.17 4.93 45.06
CA ARG A 185 35.26 3.82 44.12
C ARG A 185 36.64 3.78 43.44
N VAL A 186 37.19 2.57 43.29
CA VAL A 186 38.37 2.33 42.44
C VAL A 186 37.88 1.95 41.04
N ILE A 187 38.25 2.73 40.03
CA ILE A 187 37.84 2.51 38.64
C ILE A 187 38.93 1.80 37.80
N GLY A 188 40.11 1.61 38.39
CA GLY A 188 41.24 0.94 37.76
C GLY A 188 42.53 1.09 38.58
N VAL A 189 43.64 0.65 38.01
CA VAL A 189 44.98 0.72 38.62
C VAL A 189 45.98 1.18 37.57
N LEU A 190 46.82 2.14 37.94
CA LEU A 190 47.93 2.62 37.13
C LEU A 190 49.24 2.03 37.67
N PHE A 191 50.04 1.46 36.78
CA PHE A 191 51.27 0.76 37.10
C PHE A 191 52.48 1.44 36.48
N ALA A 192 53.60 1.37 37.19
CA ALA A 192 54.93 1.65 36.68
C ALA A 192 55.86 0.53 37.12
N ALA A 193 56.66 -0.01 36.20
CA ALA A 193 57.46 -1.19 36.45
C ALA A 193 58.81 -1.15 35.73
N ASP A 194 59.83 -1.72 36.40
CA ASP A 194 61.18 -1.88 35.88
C ASP A 194 61.54 -3.36 35.79
N ARG A 195 62.39 -3.70 34.80
CA ARG A 195 62.94 -5.05 34.60
C ARG A 195 64.15 -5.33 35.50
N THR A 196 64.47 -4.41 36.41
CA THR A 196 65.55 -4.53 37.40
C THR A 196 65.02 -4.23 38.80
N PRO A 197 65.65 -4.76 39.86
CA PRO A 197 65.25 -4.44 41.23
C PRO A 197 65.40 -2.95 41.54
N ARG A 198 64.33 -2.32 42.04
CA ARG A 198 64.29 -0.89 42.36
C ARG A 198 63.37 -0.63 43.55
N THR A 199 63.83 0.18 44.51
CA THR A 199 62.94 0.68 45.57
C THR A 199 62.34 2.02 45.15
N PHE A 200 61.01 2.08 45.03
CA PHE A 200 60.31 3.33 44.75
C PHE A 200 60.29 4.25 45.98
N ALA A 201 60.78 5.48 45.82
CA ALA A 201 60.78 6.49 46.88
C ALA A 201 59.36 6.99 47.17
N ARG A 202 59.13 7.53 48.36
CA ARG A 202 57.80 8.04 48.77
C ARG A 202 57.33 9.15 47.84
N GLU A 203 58.25 9.95 47.32
CA GLU A 203 58.00 11.00 46.34
C GLU A 203 57.50 10.44 45.01
N GLU A 204 58.07 9.32 44.54
CA GLU A 204 57.67 8.64 43.29
C GLU A 204 56.26 8.03 43.41
N VAL A 205 55.97 7.39 44.55
CA VAL A 205 54.63 6.87 44.86
C VAL A 205 53.58 8.00 44.88
N ALA A 206 53.92 9.14 45.51
CA ALA A 206 53.04 10.30 45.57
C ALA A 206 52.83 10.95 44.19
N LEU A 207 53.86 10.95 43.35
CA LEU A 207 53.83 11.50 42.01
C LEU A 207 52.91 10.69 41.10
N LEU A 208 53.07 9.36 41.07
CA LEU A 208 52.18 8.46 40.32
C LEU A 208 50.75 8.51 40.86
N GLY A 209 50.58 8.56 42.19
CA GLY A 209 49.28 8.71 42.83
C GLY A 209 48.56 9.99 42.43
N SER A 210 49.28 11.11 42.27
CA SER A 210 48.72 12.37 41.80
C SER A 210 48.28 12.29 40.33
N LEU A 211 49.11 11.68 39.48
CA LEU A 211 48.75 11.42 38.08
C LEU A 211 47.51 10.52 37.99
N ALA A 212 47.44 9.46 38.80
CA ALA A 212 46.30 8.56 38.88
C ALA A 212 45.01 9.27 39.34
N ALA A 213 45.11 10.20 40.28
CA ALA A 213 43.96 11.01 40.71
C ALA A 213 43.43 11.89 39.55
N HIS A 214 44.30 12.57 38.81
CA HIS A 214 43.89 13.36 37.64
C HIS A 214 43.34 12.48 36.52
N ALA A 215 44.00 11.35 36.25
CA ALA A 215 43.57 10.37 35.27
C ALA A 215 42.17 9.83 35.58
N ALA A 216 41.87 9.55 36.86
CA ALA A 216 40.56 9.03 37.24
C ALA A 216 39.42 10.01 36.92
N VAL A 217 39.63 11.30 37.17
CA VAL A 217 38.65 12.37 36.84
C VAL A 217 38.50 12.53 35.33
N ALA A 218 39.61 12.51 34.58
CA ALA A 218 39.58 12.64 33.13
C ALA A 218 38.87 11.45 32.46
N ILE A 219 39.14 10.22 32.90
CA ILE A 219 38.50 9.00 32.40
C ILE A 219 36.99 9.04 32.65
N ASP A 220 36.56 9.45 33.84
CA ASP A 220 35.14 9.58 34.17
C ASP A 220 34.44 10.62 33.30
N SER A 221 35.08 11.78 33.12
CA SER A 221 34.56 12.87 32.28
C SER A 221 34.43 12.46 30.81
N ALA A 222 35.43 11.76 30.27
CA ALA A 222 35.41 11.27 28.89
C ALA A 222 34.29 10.23 28.68
N ARG A 223 34.14 9.28 29.60
CA ARG A 223 33.07 8.27 29.55
C ARG A 223 31.68 8.90 29.60
N LEU A 224 31.45 9.83 30.53
CA LEU A 224 30.15 10.50 30.68
C LEU A 224 29.79 11.31 29.43
N LEU A 225 30.79 11.98 28.81
CA LEU A 225 30.58 12.72 27.58
C LEU A 225 30.21 11.80 26.40
N ASP A 226 30.86 10.64 26.28
CA ASP A 226 30.55 9.67 25.23
C ASP A 226 29.16 9.03 25.43
N GLU A 227 28.80 8.66 26.67
CA GLU A 227 27.45 8.18 27.01
C GLU A 227 26.38 9.22 26.66
N THR A 228 26.62 10.49 27.00
CA THR A 228 25.68 11.58 26.73
C THR A 228 25.52 11.82 25.21
N ARG A 229 26.61 11.73 24.44
CA ARG A 229 26.55 11.89 22.97
C ARG A 229 25.82 10.74 22.31
N ALA A 230 26.08 9.51 22.72
CA ALA A 230 25.37 8.33 22.22
C ALA A 230 23.87 8.47 22.48
N ALA A 231 23.48 8.79 23.71
CA ALA A 231 22.08 9.01 24.08
C ALA A 231 21.40 10.14 23.26
N LEU A 232 22.13 11.23 22.98
CA LEU A 232 21.61 12.32 22.13
C LEU A 232 21.45 11.88 20.67
N ALA A 233 22.37 11.08 20.13
CA ALA A 233 22.26 10.54 18.78
C ALA A 233 21.04 9.62 18.65
N ASP A 234 20.86 8.69 19.60
CA ASP A 234 19.72 7.78 19.64
C ASP A 234 18.39 8.54 19.76
N LEU A 235 18.33 9.55 20.65
CA LEU A 235 17.14 10.38 20.83
C LEU A 235 16.83 11.23 19.60
N SER A 236 17.85 11.74 18.91
CA SER A 236 17.68 12.50 17.67
C SER A 236 17.09 11.63 16.58
N GLU A 237 17.55 10.39 16.45
CA GLU A 237 17.05 9.44 15.46
C GLU A 237 15.61 9.01 15.76
N ALA A 238 15.32 8.67 17.01
CA ALA A 238 13.96 8.35 17.44
C ALA A 238 12.98 9.53 17.19
N ASN A 239 13.41 10.77 17.45
CA ASN A 239 12.60 11.95 17.16
C ASN A 239 12.40 12.17 15.66
N ARG A 240 13.41 11.88 14.82
CA ARG A 240 13.31 11.99 13.37
C ARG A 240 12.23 11.03 12.84
N LEU A 241 12.28 9.76 13.26
CA LEU A 241 11.29 8.75 12.89
C LEU A 241 9.87 9.13 13.37
N MET A 242 9.75 9.56 14.64
CA MET A 242 8.43 9.93 15.19
C MET A 242 7.81 11.14 14.47
N ARG A 243 8.62 12.12 14.05
CA ARG A 243 8.14 13.26 13.24
C ARG A 243 7.67 12.82 11.86
N ALA A 244 8.45 11.98 11.16
CA ALA A 244 8.08 11.46 9.85
C ALA A 244 6.74 10.70 9.92
N HIS A 245 6.58 9.83 10.92
CA HIS A 245 5.33 9.11 11.17
C HIS A 245 4.15 10.05 11.45
N THR A 246 4.34 11.07 12.30
CA THR A 246 3.28 12.04 12.62
C THR A 246 2.85 12.82 11.38
N GLU A 247 3.81 13.28 10.57
CA GLU A 247 3.53 13.99 9.31
C GLU A 247 2.78 13.12 8.30
N ALA A 248 3.14 11.83 8.19
CA ALA A 248 2.44 10.85 7.36
C ALA A 248 0.97 10.67 7.79
N VAL A 249 0.73 10.47 9.09
CA VAL A 249 -0.63 10.32 9.65
C VAL A 249 -1.46 11.59 9.44
N GLU A 250 -0.89 12.78 9.68
CA GLU A 250 -1.58 14.04 9.45
C GLU A 250 -1.93 14.26 7.98
N ARG A 251 -1.03 13.93 7.06
CA ARG A 251 -1.28 14.05 5.61
C ARG A 251 -2.45 13.17 5.19
N ALA A 252 -2.49 11.93 5.68
CA ALA A 252 -3.58 11.00 5.44
C ALA A 252 -4.92 11.49 6.04
N ALA A 253 -4.90 12.01 7.26
CA ALA A 253 -6.09 12.59 7.91
C ALA A 253 -6.64 13.79 7.13
N ARG A 254 -5.78 14.72 6.68
CA ARG A 254 -6.20 15.88 5.87
C ARG A 254 -6.80 15.47 4.53
N ALA A 255 -6.21 14.46 3.86
CA ALA A 255 -6.77 13.91 2.63
C ALA A 255 -8.15 13.29 2.88
N HIS A 256 -8.29 12.52 3.97
CA HIS A 256 -9.56 11.94 4.39
C HIS A 256 -10.64 13.00 4.61
N ASP A 257 -10.35 14.06 5.38
CA ASP A 257 -11.31 15.12 5.67
C ASP A 257 -11.75 15.87 4.41
N ARG A 258 -10.82 16.15 3.47
CA ARG A 258 -11.14 16.75 2.16
C ARG A 258 -12.11 15.87 1.38
N MET A 259 -11.82 14.57 1.29
CA MET A 259 -12.65 13.60 0.56
C MET A 259 -14.01 13.38 1.23
N ALA A 260 -14.06 13.28 2.57
CA ALA A 260 -15.31 13.16 3.32
C ALA A 260 -16.20 14.39 3.11
N GLY A 261 -15.61 15.58 3.05
CA GLY A 261 -16.30 16.81 2.70
C GLY A 261 -16.91 16.81 1.30
N LEU A 262 -16.35 16.05 0.34
CA LEU A 262 -16.94 15.88 -0.99
C LEU A 262 -18.24 15.08 -0.93
N VAL A 263 -18.26 13.98 -0.16
CA VAL A 263 -19.47 13.16 0.04
C VAL A 263 -20.64 14.02 0.54
N LEU A 264 -20.39 14.88 1.52
CA LEU A 264 -21.41 15.76 2.10
C LEU A 264 -21.93 16.83 1.13
N ARG A 265 -21.13 17.26 0.15
CA ARG A 265 -21.52 18.25 -0.86
C ARG A 265 -22.14 17.61 -2.12
N GLY A 266 -22.30 16.28 -2.15
CA GLY A 266 -22.79 15.56 -3.32
C GLY A 266 -21.73 15.42 -4.42
N GLY A 267 -20.45 15.38 -4.04
CA GLY A 267 -19.34 15.29 -4.94
C GLY A 267 -19.22 13.97 -5.70
N GLY A 268 -18.45 13.97 -6.78
CA GLY A 268 -18.26 12.84 -7.69
C GLY A 268 -16.93 12.11 -7.49
N VAL A 269 -16.81 10.95 -8.15
CA VAL A 269 -15.57 10.15 -8.19
C VAL A 269 -14.40 10.97 -8.76
N GLU A 270 -14.65 11.87 -9.71
CA GLU A 270 -13.65 12.75 -10.31
C GLU A 270 -13.01 13.70 -9.29
N GLU A 271 -13.79 14.25 -8.36
CA GLU A 271 -13.27 15.17 -7.34
C GLU A 271 -12.45 14.41 -6.29
N VAL A 272 -12.86 13.19 -5.94
CA VAL A 272 -12.06 12.31 -5.08
C VAL A 272 -10.73 11.99 -5.75
N ALA A 273 -10.77 11.64 -7.04
CA ALA A 273 -9.56 11.38 -7.82
C ALA A 273 -8.61 12.58 -7.82
N SER A 274 -9.14 13.80 -8.02
CA SER A 274 -8.35 15.03 -7.94
C SER A 274 -7.69 15.22 -6.58
N VAL A 275 -8.40 14.97 -5.47
CA VAL A 275 -7.81 15.09 -4.12
C VAL A 275 -6.67 14.09 -3.92
N VAL A 276 -6.81 12.87 -4.43
CA VAL A 276 -5.76 11.84 -4.36
C VAL A 276 -4.55 12.22 -5.20
N THR A 277 -4.75 12.65 -6.45
CA THR A 277 -3.65 13.07 -7.32
C THR A 277 -2.97 14.36 -6.81
N ASP A 278 -3.71 15.27 -6.18
CA ASP A 278 -3.12 16.44 -5.51
C ASP A 278 -2.23 16.03 -4.33
N ALA A 279 -2.63 14.98 -3.60
CA ALA A 279 -1.96 14.55 -2.38
C ALA A 279 -0.76 13.64 -2.65
N LEU A 280 -0.87 12.76 -3.65
CA LEU A 280 0.10 11.70 -3.95
C LEU A 280 0.88 11.93 -5.25
N GLY A 281 0.44 12.85 -6.09
CA GLY A 281 0.96 13.00 -7.45
C GLY A 281 0.60 11.82 -8.37
N GLY A 282 1.07 11.88 -9.61
CA GLY A 282 0.87 10.80 -10.58
C GLY A 282 -0.52 10.75 -11.21
N THR A 283 -0.91 9.56 -11.67
CA THR A 283 -2.17 9.30 -12.38
C THR A 283 -2.99 8.26 -11.62
N LEU A 284 -4.25 8.59 -11.33
CA LEU A 284 -5.21 7.68 -10.70
C LEU A 284 -6.23 7.19 -11.72
N THR A 285 -6.43 5.88 -11.79
CA THR A 285 -7.56 5.24 -12.48
C THR A 285 -8.51 4.64 -11.46
N VAL A 286 -9.81 4.89 -11.61
CA VAL A 286 -10.86 4.33 -10.75
C VAL A 286 -11.72 3.39 -11.59
N LEU A 287 -11.84 2.15 -11.17
CA LEU A 287 -12.62 1.10 -11.83
C LEU A 287 -13.86 0.76 -10.99
N ASP A 288 -14.96 0.40 -11.66
CA ASP A 288 -16.15 -0.18 -11.03
C ASP A 288 -15.95 -1.67 -10.67
N GLY A 289 -17.01 -2.29 -10.13
CA GLY A 289 -17.02 -3.72 -9.78
C GLY A 289 -16.81 -4.69 -10.95
N ASP A 290 -17.11 -4.25 -12.18
CA ASP A 290 -16.90 -5.02 -13.42
C ASP A 290 -15.53 -4.72 -14.06
N GLY A 291 -14.71 -3.87 -13.43
CA GLY A 291 -13.38 -3.48 -13.93
C GLY A 291 -13.42 -2.39 -15.00
N ARG A 292 -14.54 -1.70 -15.20
CA ARG A 292 -14.66 -0.62 -16.18
C ARG A 292 -14.24 0.72 -15.58
N PRO A 293 -13.60 1.61 -16.34
CA PRO A 293 -13.13 2.88 -15.82
C PRO A 293 -14.31 3.83 -15.53
N LEU A 294 -14.40 4.26 -14.27
CA LEU A 294 -15.23 5.36 -13.79
C LEU A 294 -14.48 6.71 -13.86
N HIS A 295 -13.15 6.66 -13.78
CA HIS A 295 -12.25 7.80 -13.95
C HIS A 295 -10.90 7.30 -14.48
N GLY A 296 -10.25 8.10 -15.33
CA GLY A 296 -9.00 7.72 -15.99
C GLY A 296 -9.20 6.71 -17.12
N ASP A 297 -8.10 6.12 -17.56
CA ASP A 297 -8.07 5.09 -18.61
C ASP A 297 -7.49 3.79 -18.04
N SER A 298 -8.12 2.65 -18.36
CA SER A 298 -7.61 1.32 -18.03
C SER A 298 -6.24 1.07 -18.65
N ALA A 299 -5.96 1.64 -19.83
CA ALA A 299 -4.64 1.58 -20.46
C ALA A 299 -3.57 2.39 -19.71
N GLY A 300 -3.98 3.37 -18.89
CA GLY A 300 -3.10 4.22 -18.09
C GLY A 300 -2.65 3.62 -16.76
N THR A 301 -3.14 2.42 -16.42
CA THR A 301 -2.84 1.73 -15.14
C THR A 301 -1.41 1.20 -15.06
N GLY A 302 -0.74 0.96 -16.20
CA GLY A 302 0.56 0.29 -16.27
C GLY A 302 0.50 -1.21 -15.94
N LEU A 303 -0.70 -1.77 -15.77
CA LEU A 303 -0.96 -3.18 -15.53
C LEU A 303 -1.92 -3.71 -16.60
N THR A 304 -1.84 -5.01 -16.91
CA THR A 304 -2.89 -5.66 -17.70
C THR A 304 -4.18 -5.80 -16.88
N ASP A 305 -5.33 -5.99 -17.55
CA ASP A 305 -6.62 -6.23 -16.88
C ASP A 305 -6.54 -7.43 -15.91
N ALA A 306 -5.80 -8.48 -16.30
CA ALA A 306 -5.59 -9.68 -15.47
C ALA A 306 -4.80 -9.38 -14.20
N GLN A 307 -3.69 -8.64 -14.32
CA GLN A 307 -2.86 -8.23 -13.19
C GLN A 307 -3.61 -7.28 -12.25
N THR A 308 -4.40 -6.35 -12.81
CA THR A 308 -5.23 -5.43 -12.03
C THR A 308 -6.28 -6.19 -11.23
N ALA A 309 -6.97 -7.16 -11.84
CA ALA A 309 -7.96 -7.99 -11.15
C ALA A 309 -7.34 -8.86 -10.05
N GLU A 310 -6.11 -9.35 -10.26
CA GLU A 310 -5.36 -10.10 -9.25
C GLU A 310 -4.98 -9.22 -8.05
N ALA A 311 -4.35 -8.08 -8.30
CA ALA A 311 -3.98 -7.12 -7.25
C ALA A 311 -5.20 -6.62 -6.46
N ALA A 312 -6.34 -6.40 -7.14
CA ALA A 312 -7.59 -6.03 -6.49
C ALA A 312 -8.17 -7.13 -5.60
N ARG A 313 -8.02 -8.41 -5.97
CA ARG A 313 -8.41 -9.54 -5.10
C ARG A 313 -7.53 -9.62 -3.87
N GLU A 314 -6.22 -9.47 -4.05
CA GLU A 314 -5.27 -9.48 -2.94
C GLU A 314 -5.50 -8.32 -1.98
N ALA A 315 -5.69 -7.09 -2.49
CA ALA A 315 -5.97 -5.91 -1.67
C ALA A 315 -7.22 -6.09 -0.80
N ARG A 316 -8.28 -6.71 -1.35
CA ARG A 316 -9.49 -7.04 -0.59
C ARG A 316 -9.25 -8.11 0.46
N ALA A 317 -8.50 -9.16 0.11
CA ALA A 317 -8.17 -10.24 1.04
C ALA A 317 -7.33 -9.75 2.23
N LEU A 318 -6.42 -8.80 2.00
CA LEU A 318 -5.56 -8.21 3.02
C LEU A 318 -6.20 -7.02 3.75
N GLY A 319 -7.25 -6.41 3.18
CA GLY A 319 -7.89 -5.21 3.73
C GLY A 319 -7.00 -3.96 3.68
N ARG A 320 -6.01 -3.93 2.78
CA ARG A 320 -5.03 -2.83 2.62
C ARG A 320 -4.61 -2.68 1.16
N ALA A 321 -3.99 -1.57 0.80
CA ALA A 321 -3.45 -1.37 -0.54
C ALA A 321 -2.29 -2.35 -0.81
N VAL A 322 -2.19 -2.81 -2.06
CA VAL A 322 -1.16 -3.72 -2.54
C VAL A 322 -0.30 -3.02 -3.58
N ARG A 323 1.00 -3.31 -3.56
CA ARG A 323 1.97 -2.74 -4.50
C ARG A 323 2.37 -3.76 -5.57
N ARG A 324 2.46 -3.31 -6.82
CA ARG A 324 2.95 -4.06 -7.98
C ARG A 324 3.90 -3.18 -8.77
N GLY A 325 5.21 -3.35 -8.55
CA GLY A 325 6.22 -2.44 -9.07
C GLY A 325 5.95 -1.01 -8.57
N ARG A 326 5.77 -0.06 -9.49
CA ARG A 326 5.43 1.33 -9.17
C ARG A 326 3.93 1.56 -8.92
N VAL A 327 3.06 0.57 -9.11
CA VAL A 327 1.61 0.77 -9.07
C VAL A 327 1.04 0.37 -7.71
N LEU A 328 0.19 1.22 -7.15
CA LEU A 328 -0.52 0.98 -5.90
C LEU A 328 -2.00 0.69 -6.20
N VAL A 329 -2.53 -0.40 -5.64
CA VAL A 329 -3.89 -0.86 -5.90
C VAL A 329 -4.65 -0.98 -4.57
N ALA A 330 -5.78 -0.29 -4.47
CA ALA A 330 -6.72 -0.43 -3.35
C ALA A 330 -8.09 -0.84 -3.89
N SER A 331 -8.79 -1.75 -3.24
CA SER A 331 -10.08 -2.26 -3.71
C SER A 331 -11.02 -2.50 -2.53
N VAL A 332 -12.30 -2.19 -2.74
CA VAL A 332 -13.34 -2.30 -1.71
C VAL A 332 -14.47 -3.16 -2.24
N GLU A 333 -14.95 -4.08 -1.40
CA GLU A 333 -16.12 -4.91 -1.66
C GLU A 333 -17.18 -4.74 -0.56
N VAL A 334 -18.43 -5.01 -0.92
CA VAL A 334 -19.55 -5.09 0.02
C VAL A 334 -20.29 -6.39 -0.23
N SER A 335 -20.52 -7.17 0.82
CA SER A 335 -21.22 -8.47 0.74
C SER A 335 -20.65 -9.41 -0.32
N SER A 336 -19.31 -9.44 -0.44
CA SER A 336 -18.56 -10.22 -1.45
C SER A 336 -18.76 -9.79 -2.91
N GLU A 337 -19.30 -8.60 -3.14
CA GLU A 337 -19.38 -7.96 -4.46
C GLU A 337 -18.38 -6.78 -4.52
N PRO A 338 -17.42 -6.76 -5.47
CA PRO A 338 -16.49 -5.65 -5.62
C PRO A 338 -17.27 -4.38 -6.01
N LEU A 339 -17.02 -3.27 -5.31
CA LEU A 339 -17.65 -1.98 -5.62
C LEU A 339 -16.75 -1.12 -6.50
N CYS A 340 -15.47 -1.02 -6.14
CA CYS A 340 -14.50 -0.27 -6.91
C CYS A 340 -13.07 -0.72 -6.66
N THR A 341 -12.20 -0.40 -7.62
CA THR A 341 -10.75 -0.56 -7.52
C THR A 341 -10.07 0.74 -7.93
N LEU A 342 -9.18 1.25 -7.09
CA LEU A 342 -8.34 2.42 -7.35
C LEU A 342 -6.93 1.93 -7.70
N VAL A 343 -6.41 2.44 -8.80
CA VAL A 343 -5.07 2.11 -9.31
C VAL A 343 -4.30 3.41 -9.46
N LEU A 344 -3.29 3.62 -8.60
CA LEU A 344 -2.44 4.79 -8.61
C LEU A 344 -1.08 4.44 -9.21
N ARG A 345 -0.67 5.22 -10.21
CA ARG A 345 0.69 5.22 -10.73
C ARG A 345 1.36 6.55 -10.35
N PRO A 346 2.31 6.56 -9.40
CA PRO A 346 3.06 7.76 -9.01
C PRO A 346 3.78 8.38 -10.21
N GLY A 347 3.92 9.71 -10.20
CA GLY A 347 4.68 10.43 -11.22
C GLY A 347 6.18 10.10 -11.13
N ALA A 348 6.89 10.04 -12.26
CA ALA A 348 8.33 9.83 -12.26
C ALA A 348 9.04 11.03 -11.61
N THR A 349 9.88 10.78 -10.61
CA THR A 349 10.79 11.78 -10.04
C THR A 349 12.07 11.87 -10.85
N ALA A 350 12.73 13.04 -10.84
CA ALA A 350 13.96 13.28 -11.62
C ALA A 350 15.16 12.39 -11.22
N ALA A 351 15.07 11.66 -10.10
CA ALA A 351 16.07 10.67 -9.67
C ALA A 351 15.91 9.29 -10.36
N ASP A 352 14.82 9.08 -11.11
CA ASP A 352 14.40 7.74 -11.55
C ASP A 352 14.72 7.45 -13.03
N ALA A 353 15.26 8.42 -13.76
CA ALA A 353 15.57 8.26 -15.19
C ALA A 353 16.67 7.21 -15.47
N ASP A 354 17.42 6.80 -14.43
CA ASP A 354 18.48 5.79 -14.54
C ASP A 354 17.99 4.34 -14.29
N ALA A 355 16.78 4.14 -13.74
CA ALA A 355 16.26 2.80 -13.40
C ALA A 355 15.45 2.13 -14.53
N ASP A 356 14.86 2.92 -15.44
CA ASP A 356 13.96 2.42 -16.50
C ASP A 356 14.69 1.66 -17.63
N ILE A 357 16.02 1.57 -17.61
CA ILE A 357 16.78 0.84 -18.65
C ILE A 357 16.89 -0.67 -18.34
N ASN A 358 16.63 -1.12 -17.11
CA ASN A 358 16.89 -2.51 -16.69
C ASN A 358 15.66 -3.36 -16.33
N ALA A 359 14.43 -2.87 -16.49
CA ALA A 359 13.23 -3.57 -15.99
C ALA A 359 12.59 -4.60 -16.95
N ASP A 360 13.06 -4.72 -18.20
CA ASP A 360 12.46 -5.60 -19.22
C ASP A 360 12.93 -7.06 -19.20
N ALA A 361 13.71 -7.48 -18.19
CA ALA A 361 14.25 -8.83 -18.12
C ALA A 361 14.12 -9.42 -16.70
N ASP A 362 12.90 -9.77 -16.28
CA ASP A 362 12.59 -10.98 -15.49
C ASP A 362 11.16 -10.92 -14.94
N ILE A 363 10.18 -11.42 -15.72
CA ILE A 363 8.86 -11.80 -15.18
C ILE A 363 8.43 -13.10 -15.85
N ASN A 364 9.03 -14.20 -15.40
CA ASN A 364 8.47 -15.56 -15.44
C ASN A 364 9.34 -16.46 -14.56
N ALA A 365 9.04 -16.53 -13.26
CA ALA A 365 9.46 -17.65 -12.43
C ALA A 365 8.39 -17.89 -11.36
N ASP A 366 8.10 -19.19 -11.19
CA ASP A 366 6.97 -19.75 -10.47
C ASP A 366 6.92 -19.40 -8.98
N ALA A 367 5.72 -19.63 -8.45
CA ALA A 367 5.41 -19.62 -7.03
C ALA A 367 6.44 -20.38 -6.19
N ASP A 368 7.03 -19.70 -5.22
CA ASP A 368 7.40 -20.33 -3.97
C ASP A 368 7.25 -19.36 -2.80
N ILE A 369 6.61 -19.89 -1.75
CA ILE A 369 6.43 -19.28 -0.45
C ILE A 369 7.81 -19.22 0.22
N ASN A 370 8.29 -18.03 0.58
CA ASN A 370 9.14 -17.88 1.75
C ASN A 370 9.08 -16.46 2.33
N ALA A 371 8.90 -16.46 3.64
CA ALA A 371 9.13 -15.33 4.53
C ALA A 371 10.65 -15.09 4.72
N ASP A 372 10.92 -13.90 5.24
CA ASP A 372 12.16 -13.38 5.81
C ASP A 372 13.07 -12.52 4.91
N ALA A 373 12.99 -11.23 5.26
CA ALA A 373 14.05 -10.24 5.45
C ALA A 373 15.06 -9.99 4.32
N ASP A 374 15.06 -8.74 3.85
CA ASP A 374 16.29 -7.96 3.81
C ASP A 374 16.03 -6.49 4.14
N VAL A 375 16.96 -5.97 4.95
CA VAL A 375 17.02 -4.64 5.56
C VAL A 375 17.82 -3.75 4.63
N GLU A 376 17.17 -2.83 3.92
CA GLU A 376 17.81 -1.67 3.30
C GLU A 376 16.77 -0.54 3.09
N GLY A 377 16.95 0.61 3.75
CA GLY A 377 16.30 1.89 3.40
C GLY A 377 15.14 2.40 4.26
N ASP A 378 15.31 2.55 5.58
CA ASP A 378 14.26 2.94 6.56
C ASP A 378 13.82 4.43 6.52
N ALA A 379 13.92 5.11 5.37
CA ALA A 379 13.40 6.46 5.15
C ALA A 379 12.29 6.52 4.08
N ASP A 380 12.25 5.56 3.15
CA ASP A 380 11.19 5.44 2.15
C ASP A 380 9.98 4.66 2.67
N ALA A 381 10.16 3.72 3.61
CA ALA A 381 9.08 2.89 4.15
C ALA A 381 7.94 3.69 4.83
N ASP A 382 8.26 4.82 5.48
CA ASP A 382 7.28 5.67 6.17
C ASP A 382 6.47 6.58 5.23
N VAL A 383 7.09 7.07 4.15
CA VAL A 383 6.39 7.81 3.08
C VAL A 383 5.50 6.85 2.30
N GLU A 384 5.99 5.65 2.04
CA GLU A 384 5.26 4.56 1.39
C GLU A 384 4.03 4.06 2.19
N GLY A 385 4.07 4.15 3.53
CA GLY A 385 2.94 3.87 4.40
C GLY A 385 1.84 4.93 4.33
N SER A 386 2.22 6.21 4.22
CA SER A 386 1.28 7.34 4.07
C SER A 386 0.45 7.22 2.79
N ASP A 387 1.09 6.90 1.67
CA ASP A 387 0.45 6.89 0.35
C ASP A 387 -0.55 5.75 0.24
N SER A 388 -0.18 4.59 0.78
CA SER A 388 -1.07 3.43 0.93
C SER A 388 -2.31 3.78 1.75
N LEU A 389 -2.13 4.47 2.89
CA LEU A 389 -3.24 4.88 3.73
C LEU A 389 -4.16 5.90 3.03
N ILE A 390 -3.61 6.87 2.30
CA ILE A 390 -4.41 7.84 1.53
C ILE A 390 -5.23 7.12 0.46
N LEU A 391 -4.62 6.18 -0.29
CA LEU A 391 -5.32 5.43 -1.33
C LEU A 391 -6.42 4.53 -0.76
N GLU A 392 -6.17 3.87 0.37
CA GLU A 392 -7.18 3.06 1.08
C GLU A 392 -8.37 3.89 1.52
N ARG A 393 -8.13 5.07 2.12
CA ARG A 393 -9.21 6.00 2.53
C ARG A 393 -9.98 6.52 1.32
N ALA A 394 -9.29 6.78 0.21
CA ALA A 394 -9.93 7.18 -1.04
C ALA A 394 -10.81 6.07 -1.61
N ALA A 395 -10.37 4.82 -1.56
CA ALA A 395 -11.14 3.68 -2.04
C ALA A 395 -12.42 3.49 -1.20
N LEU A 396 -12.33 3.63 0.12
CA LEU A 396 -13.50 3.59 1.02
C LEU A 396 -14.50 4.71 0.72
N ILE A 397 -14.01 5.94 0.52
CA ILE A 397 -14.89 7.08 0.20
C ILE A 397 -15.51 6.93 -1.19
N THR A 398 -14.75 6.43 -2.16
CA THR A 398 -15.25 6.14 -3.51
C THR A 398 -16.35 5.07 -3.45
N ALA A 399 -16.15 3.99 -2.71
CA ALA A 399 -17.15 2.96 -2.49
C ALA A 399 -18.43 3.54 -1.85
N LEU A 400 -18.29 4.43 -0.87
CA LEU A 400 -19.43 5.13 -0.25
C LEU A 400 -20.19 6.00 -1.26
N LEU A 401 -19.49 6.75 -2.12
CA LEU A 401 -20.11 7.54 -3.19
C LEU A 401 -20.88 6.67 -4.18
N LEU A 402 -20.33 5.50 -4.54
CA LEU A 402 -20.99 4.56 -5.44
C LEU A 402 -22.22 3.92 -4.82
N LEU A 403 -22.17 3.59 -3.52
CA LEU A 403 -23.34 3.12 -2.76
C LEU A 403 -24.43 4.19 -2.68
N PHE A 404 -24.07 5.45 -2.43
CA PHE A 404 -25.03 6.55 -2.43
C PHE A 404 -25.69 6.71 -3.81
N ARG A 405 -24.91 6.71 -4.90
CA ARG A 405 -25.44 6.77 -6.27
C ARG A 405 -26.37 5.60 -6.58
N ARG A 406 -25.99 4.38 -6.18
CA ARG A 406 -26.83 3.18 -6.33
C ARG A 406 -28.14 3.32 -5.57
N SER A 407 -28.11 3.79 -4.31
CA SER A 407 -29.31 3.98 -3.50
C SER A 407 -30.27 5.03 -4.07
N VAL A 408 -29.74 6.12 -4.63
CA VAL A 408 -30.54 7.16 -5.29
C VAL A 408 -31.18 6.60 -6.57
N ALA A 409 -30.39 5.90 -7.40
CA ALA A 409 -30.90 5.28 -8.62
C ALA A 409 -31.97 4.22 -8.32
N GLU A 410 -31.79 3.40 -7.28
CA GLU A 410 -32.78 2.41 -6.83
C GLU A 410 -34.05 3.09 -6.29
N ALA A 411 -33.92 4.19 -5.54
CA ALA A 411 -35.07 4.94 -5.04
C ALA A 411 -35.86 5.62 -6.18
N GLU A 412 -35.17 6.25 -7.14
CA GLU A 412 -35.81 6.79 -8.34
C GLU A 412 -36.47 5.70 -9.18
N GLY A 413 -35.77 4.58 -9.36
CA GLY A 413 -36.28 3.39 -10.04
C GLY A 413 -37.55 2.86 -9.38
N ARG A 414 -37.62 2.86 -8.04
CA ARG A 414 -38.82 2.48 -7.28
C ARG A 414 -39.99 3.41 -7.57
N VAL A 415 -39.78 4.73 -7.58
CA VAL A 415 -40.84 5.72 -7.90
C VAL A 415 -41.34 5.55 -9.34
N ARG A 416 -40.43 5.34 -10.30
CA ARG A 416 -40.79 5.05 -11.70
C ARG A 416 -41.51 3.71 -11.85
N GLY A 417 -41.11 2.70 -11.08
CA GLY A 417 -41.71 1.38 -11.04
C GLY A 417 -43.13 1.39 -10.49
N GLU A 418 -43.38 2.08 -9.37
CA GLU A 418 -44.72 2.25 -8.79
C GLU A 418 -45.68 2.93 -9.77
N LEU A 419 -45.20 3.91 -10.54
CA LEU A 419 -46.00 4.53 -11.61
C LEU A 419 -46.37 3.54 -12.71
N LEU A 420 -45.44 2.65 -13.10
CA LEU A 420 -45.74 1.62 -14.09
C LEU A 420 -46.69 0.55 -13.53
N ASP A 421 -46.53 0.16 -12.26
CA ASP A 421 -47.44 -0.75 -11.56
C ASP A 421 -48.87 -0.18 -11.52
N ASP A 422 -49.03 1.12 -11.24
CA ASP A 422 -50.33 1.81 -11.31
C ASP A 422 -50.94 1.80 -12.72
N LEU A 423 -50.10 1.90 -13.77
CA LEU A 423 -50.54 1.85 -15.16
C LEU A 423 -51.00 0.45 -15.60
N ILE A 424 -50.55 -0.63 -14.94
CA ILE A 424 -50.88 -2.02 -15.30
C ILE A 424 -51.93 -2.67 -14.37
N ALA A 425 -52.04 -2.26 -13.11
CA ALA A 425 -52.77 -3.00 -12.08
C ALA A 425 -54.31 -2.83 -12.11
N ARG A 426 -54.85 -1.69 -12.56
CA ARG A 426 -56.29 -1.39 -12.53
C ARG A 426 -56.78 -0.65 -13.78
N PRO A 427 -58.08 -0.68 -14.10
CA PRO A 427 -58.67 0.25 -15.05
C PRO A 427 -58.34 1.68 -14.61
N VAL A 428 -57.74 2.46 -15.52
CA VAL A 428 -57.25 3.80 -15.21
C VAL A 428 -58.44 4.72 -14.85
N THR A 429 -58.57 5.07 -13.57
CA THR A 429 -59.63 5.95 -13.06
C THR A 429 -59.28 7.45 -13.14
N ASP A 430 -58.00 7.80 -13.04
CA ASP A 430 -57.50 9.18 -13.21
C ASP A 430 -56.37 9.27 -14.27
N PRO A 431 -56.74 9.32 -15.56
CA PRO A 431 -55.76 9.48 -16.64
C PRO A 431 -54.99 10.80 -16.61
N ALA A 432 -55.52 11.85 -15.97
CA ALA A 432 -54.86 13.16 -15.93
C ALA A 432 -53.73 13.18 -14.89
N GLY A 433 -54.02 12.71 -13.66
CA GLY A 433 -53.03 12.61 -12.60
C GLY A 433 -51.86 11.69 -12.95
N LEU A 434 -52.09 10.59 -13.66
CA LEU A 434 -51.01 9.71 -14.13
C LEU A 434 -50.12 10.36 -15.19
N ARG A 435 -50.67 11.20 -16.08
CA ARG A 435 -49.87 11.97 -17.05
C ARG A 435 -49.00 13.01 -16.33
N ASP A 436 -49.55 13.68 -15.33
CA ASP A 436 -48.80 14.67 -14.55
C ASP A 436 -47.68 14.01 -13.73
N ARG A 437 -47.95 12.84 -13.13
CA ARG A 437 -46.91 12.03 -12.45
C ARG A 437 -45.82 11.58 -13.43
N ALA A 438 -46.20 11.11 -14.62
CA ALA A 438 -45.24 10.70 -15.65
C ALA A 438 -44.35 11.86 -16.12
N ARG A 439 -44.93 13.05 -16.34
CA ARG A 439 -44.18 14.26 -16.71
C ARG A 439 -43.15 14.65 -15.66
N ARG A 440 -43.47 14.51 -14.37
CA ARG A 440 -42.52 14.79 -13.26
C ARG A 440 -41.31 13.87 -13.25
N VAL A 441 -41.42 12.66 -13.78
CA VAL A 441 -40.30 11.70 -13.91
C VAL A 441 -39.68 11.68 -15.30
N GLY A 442 -40.07 12.62 -16.18
CA GLY A 442 -39.51 12.81 -17.51
C GLY A 442 -40.15 11.97 -18.63
N VAL A 443 -41.32 11.37 -18.40
CA VAL A 443 -41.99 10.49 -19.38
C VAL A 443 -43.27 11.14 -19.92
N ASP A 444 -43.39 11.25 -21.25
CA ASP A 444 -44.60 11.77 -21.90
C ASP A 444 -45.53 10.65 -22.36
N LEU A 445 -46.50 10.26 -21.52
CA LEU A 445 -47.52 9.24 -21.85
C LEU A 445 -48.47 9.63 -23.01
N SER A 446 -48.38 10.84 -23.56
CA SER A 446 -49.18 11.29 -24.72
C SER A 446 -48.61 10.79 -26.05
N ALA A 447 -47.29 10.51 -26.08
CA ALA A 447 -46.62 9.88 -27.21
C ALA A 447 -47.01 8.38 -27.35
N PRO A 448 -46.76 7.75 -28.50
CA PRO A 448 -46.85 6.31 -28.64
C PRO A 448 -45.81 5.58 -27.80
N HIS A 449 -46.18 4.47 -27.18
CA HIS A 449 -45.28 3.61 -26.41
C HIS A 449 -45.48 2.13 -26.75
N VAL A 450 -44.41 1.34 -26.68
CA VAL A 450 -44.48 -0.13 -26.70
C VAL A 450 -44.35 -0.65 -25.28
N VAL A 451 -45.20 -1.60 -24.91
CA VAL A 451 -45.08 -2.35 -23.66
C VAL A 451 -44.36 -3.66 -23.96
N ILE A 452 -43.35 -3.98 -23.17
CA ILE A 452 -42.53 -5.18 -23.30
C ILE A 452 -42.54 -5.92 -21.96
N VAL A 453 -42.82 -7.22 -21.99
CA VAL A 453 -42.75 -8.11 -20.82
C VAL A 453 -41.66 -9.13 -21.09
N VAL A 454 -40.64 -9.16 -20.23
CA VAL A 454 -39.49 -10.05 -20.39
C VAL A 454 -39.46 -11.05 -19.25
N LYS A 455 -39.54 -12.34 -19.57
CA LYS A 455 -39.42 -13.46 -18.63
C LYS A 455 -37.98 -13.94 -18.58
N HIS A 456 -37.42 -14.17 -17.40
CA HIS A 456 -36.03 -14.55 -17.23
C HIS A 456 -35.83 -15.54 -16.08
N GLY A 457 -34.78 -16.38 -16.17
CA GLY A 457 -34.33 -17.26 -15.07
C GLY A 457 -33.23 -16.66 -14.19
N GLY A 458 -32.73 -15.47 -14.51
CA GLY A 458 -31.61 -14.82 -13.79
C GLY A 458 -32.00 -14.13 -12.47
N ARG A 459 -31.01 -13.55 -11.78
CA ARG A 459 -31.20 -12.82 -10.51
C ARG A 459 -32.14 -11.62 -10.68
N ARG A 460 -33.21 -11.55 -9.86
CA ARG A 460 -34.25 -10.51 -9.94
C ARG A 460 -33.70 -9.08 -9.83
N GLU A 461 -32.78 -8.84 -8.90
CA GLU A 461 -32.21 -7.51 -8.66
C GLU A 461 -31.42 -7.00 -9.88
N ARG A 462 -30.60 -7.86 -10.49
CA ARG A 462 -29.81 -7.53 -11.68
C ARG A 462 -30.71 -7.25 -12.89
N ALA A 463 -31.78 -8.04 -13.07
CA ALA A 463 -32.75 -7.82 -14.14
C ALA A 463 -33.54 -6.52 -13.94
N ALA A 464 -33.99 -6.23 -12.72
CA ALA A 464 -34.71 -5.01 -12.38
C ALA A 464 -33.84 -3.76 -12.58
N PHE A 465 -32.59 -3.80 -12.12
CA PHE A 465 -31.62 -2.72 -12.32
C PHE A 465 -31.37 -2.47 -13.82
N TRP A 466 -31.12 -3.54 -14.58
CA TRP A 466 -30.95 -3.44 -16.03
C TRP A 466 -32.17 -2.82 -16.71
N ALA A 467 -33.38 -3.27 -16.36
CA ALA A 467 -34.61 -2.77 -16.97
C ALA A 467 -34.85 -1.28 -16.64
N ALA A 468 -34.62 -0.88 -15.39
CA ALA A 468 -34.73 0.52 -14.95
C ALA A 468 -33.73 1.43 -15.69
N SER A 469 -32.48 0.99 -15.82
CA SER A 469 -31.43 1.72 -16.55
C SER A 469 -31.80 1.87 -18.04
N THR A 470 -32.13 0.75 -18.71
CA THR A 470 -32.50 0.73 -20.12
C THR A 470 -33.72 1.60 -20.42
N ALA A 471 -34.75 1.53 -19.57
CA ALA A 471 -35.94 2.37 -19.72
C ALA A 471 -35.61 3.85 -19.52
N THR A 472 -34.81 4.19 -18.50
CA THR A 472 -34.44 5.59 -18.23
C THR A 472 -33.68 6.21 -19.40
N ILE A 473 -32.71 5.49 -19.97
CA ILE A 473 -31.94 5.93 -21.16
C ILE A 473 -32.88 6.14 -22.35
N ALA A 474 -33.86 5.26 -22.52
CA ALA A 474 -34.84 5.37 -23.59
C ALA A 474 -35.94 6.42 -23.33
N GLY A 475 -36.00 7.06 -22.16
CA GLY A 475 -37.09 7.98 -21.79
C GLY A 475 -38.41 7.28 -21.45
N GLY A 476 -38.34 6.05 -20.96
CA GLY A 476 -39.46 5.17 -20.61
C GLY A 476 -39.57 4.84 -19.11
N LEU A 477 -40.41 3.85 -18.79
CA LEU A 477 -40.60 3.31 -17.43
C LEU A 477 -40.24 1.82 -17.39
N ALA A 478 -39.81 1.32 -16.23
CA ALA A 478 -39.67 -0.11 -16.00
C ALA A 478 -40.06 -0.49 -14.56
N ALA A 479 -40.52 -1.72 -14.40
CA ALA A 479 -40.89 -2.30 -13.11
C ALA A 479 -40.56 -3.80 -13.09
N GLY A 480 -40.17 -4.30 -11.93
CA GLY A 480 -40.05 -5.74 -11.68
C GLY A 480 -41.41 -6.31 -11.27
N HIS A 481 -41.85 -7.38 -11.93
CA HIS A 481 -43.15 -8.00 -11.67
C HIS A 481 -42.98 -9.53 -11.55
N GLY A 482 -42.77 -10.02 -10.32
CA GLY A 482 -42.52 -11.43 -10.06
C GLY A 482 -41.22 -11.93 -10.70
N GLU A 483 -41.34 -12.85 -11.66
CA GLU A 483 -40.21 -13.38 -12.47
C GLU A 483 -40.14 -12.75 -13.87
N ALA A 484 -40.70 -11.56 -14.00
CA ALA A 484 -40.64 -10.77 -15.21
C ALA A 484 -40.16 -9.35 -14.90
N VAL A 485 -39.58 -8.70 -15.90
CA VAL A 485 -39.43 -7.25 -15.94
C VAL A 485 -40.34 -6.69 -17.03
N VAL A 486 -40.96 -5.56 -16.73
CA VAL A 486 -41.89 -4.87 -17.64
C VAL A 486 -41.27 -3.55 -18.02
N LEU A 487 -41.25 -3.22 -19.31
CA LEU A 487 -40.76 -1.96 -19.84
C LEU A 487 -41.88 -1.27 -20.64
N LEU A 488 -41.99 0.05 -20.46
CA LEU A 488 -42.78 0.95 -21.28
C LEU A 488 -41.82 1.89 -22.00
N LEU A 489 -41.57 1.66 -23.29
CA LEU A 489 -40.59 2.41 -24.08
C LEU A 489 -41.28 3.31 -25.10
N PRO A 490 -40.79 4.53 -25.35
CA PRO A 490 -41.38 5.39 -26.38
C PRO A 490 -41.21 4.79 -27.78
N ALA A 491 -42.19 5.04 -28.63
CA ALA A 491 -42.23 4.60 -30.01
C ALA A 491 -42.38 5.81 -30.96
N PRO A 492 -41.85 5.73 -32.19
CA PRO A 492 -41.89 6.85 -33.14
C PRO A 492 -43.34 7.29 -33.48
N GLN A 493 -43.55 8.60 -33.64
CA GLN A 493 -44.89 9.18 -33.86
C GLN A 493 -45.47 8.89 -35.24
N GLU A 494 -44.63 8.64 -36.25
CA GLU A 494 -45.00 8.21 -37.59
C GLU A 494 -43.98 7.17 -38.10
N PRO A 495 -44.41 6.07 -38.74
CA PRO A 495 -43.50 5.25 -39.52
C PRO A 495 -42.97 6.13 -40.65
N SER A 496 -41.65 6.23 -40.80
CA SER A 496 -41.03 6.96 -41.91
C SER A 496 -41.67 6.49 -43.23
N GLY A 497 -42.46 7.35 -43.85
CA GLY A 497 -43.25 7.09 -45.06
C GLY A 497 -42.42 6.91 -46.34
N GLY A 498 -41.23 6.30 -46.23
CA GLY A 498 -40.50 5.79 -47.36
C GLY A 498 -41.02 4.40 -47.76
N PRO A 499 -40.66 3.89 -48.95
CA PRO A 499 -41.03 2.55 -49.43
C PRO A 499 -40.52 1.37 -48.55
N TYR A 500 -39.82 1.66 -47.46
CA TYR A 500 -39.28 0.74 -46.45
C TYR A 500 -39.80 1.03 -45.02
N GLY A 501 -40.88 1.81 -44.87
CA GLY A 501 -41.45 2.16 -43.57
C GLY A 501 -41.83 0.91 -42.76
N THR A 502 -41.31 0.80 -41.54
CA THR A 502 -41.59 -0.33 -40.65
C THR A 502 -42.98 -0.14 -40.04
N SER A 503 -43.88 -1.12 -40.24
CA SER A 503 -45.21 -1.11 -39.62
C SER A 503 -45.09 -0.97 -38.09
N PRO A 504 -46.02 -0.27 -37.40
CA PRO A 504 -46.02 -0.16 -35.94
C PRO A 504 -45.89 -1.52 -35.23
N ALA A 505 -46.50 -2.57 -35.76
CA ALA A 505 -46.38 -3.92 -35.22
C ALA A 505 -44.97 -4.52 -35.38
N THR A 506 -44.32 -4.26 -36.51
CA THR A 506 -42.93 -4.69 -36.76
C THR A 506 -41.95 -3.96 -35.83
N TYR A 507 -42.22 -2.69 -35.49
CA TYR A 507 -41.42 -1.97 -34.50
C TYR A 507 -41.48 -2.61 -33.10
N ALA A 508 -42.67 -2.97 -32.64
CA ALA A 508 -42.86 -3.66 -31.35
C ALA A 508 -42.10 -4.99 -31.32
N THR A 509 -42.22 -5.80 -32.38
CA THR A 509 -41.45 -7.05 -32.57
C THR A 509 -39.94 -6.82 -32.51
N ASN A 510 -39.41 -5.89 -33.30
CA ASN A 510 -37.96 -5.66 -33.35
C ASN A 510 -37.41 -5.17 -32.01
N THR A 511 -38.20 -4.36 -31.30
CA THR A 511 -37.84 -3.90 -29.96
C THR A 511 -37.84 -5.06 -28.96
N ALA A 512 -38.81 -5.97 -29.03
CA ALA A 512 -38.83 -7.19 -28.21
C ALA A 512 -37.59 -8.05 -28.42
N LYS A 513 -37.21 -8.32 -29.67
CA LYS A 513 -36.02 -9.11 -30.02
C LYS A 513 -34.74 -8.50 -29.47
N ARG A 514 -34.57 -7.18 -29.64
CA ARG A 514 -33.41 -6.47 -29.11
C ARG A 514 -33.35 -6.58 -27.58
N ILE A 515 -34.45 -6.30 -26.89
CA ILE A 515 -34.51 -6.35 -25.42
C ILE A 515 -34.26 -7.78 -24.89
N ALA A 516 -34.79 -8.81 -25.55
CA ALA A 516 -34.51 -10.21 -25.21
C ALA A 516 -33.02 -10.53 -25.33
N ALA A 517 -32.39 -10.14 -26.44
CA ALA A 517 -30.96 -10.37 -26.68
C ALA A 517 -30.09 -9.62 -25.66
N ASP A 518 -30.32 -8.33 -25.47
CA ASP A 518 -29.51 -7.49 -24.58
C ASP A 518 -29.60 -7.95 -23.12
N LEU A 519 -30.80 -8.28 -22.63
CA LEU A 519 -30.97 -8.79 -21.27
C LEU A 519 -30.36 -10.19 -21.12
N SER A 520 -30.45 -11.06 -22.14
CA SER A 520 -29.83 -12.38 -22.11
C SER A 520 -28.31 -12.29 -21.92
N VAL A 521 -27.67 -11.36 -22.63
CA VAL A 521 -26.23 -11.07 -22.47
C VAL A 521 -25.93 -10.54 -21.07
N SER A 522 -26.74 -9.61 -20.56
CA SER A 522 -26.53 -9.01 -19.24
C SER A 522 -26.67 -10.02 -18.09
N LEU A 523 -27.58 -10.99 -18.22
CA LEU A 523 -27.86 -12.00 -17.19
C LEU A 523 -27.07 -13.30 -17.35
N GLY A 524 -26.46 -13.54 -18.51
CA GLY A 524 -25.83 -14.83 -18.83
C GLY A 524 -26.81 -16.01 -18.90
N SER A 525 -28.10 -15.74 -19.12
CA SER A 525 -29.16 -16.76 -19.21
C SER A 525 -30.26 -16.30 -20.19
N PRO A 526 -31.01 -17.22 -20.85
CA PRO A 526 -32.03 -16.85 -21.83
C PRO A 526 -33.14 -15.99 -21.23
N ALA A 527 -33.44 -14.86 -21.88
CA ALA A 527 -34.56 -13.97 -21.56
C ALA A 527 -35.53 -13.90 -22.74
N THR A 528 -36.82 -14.17 -22.50
CA THR A 528 -37.85 -14.20 -23.55
C THR A 528 -38.73 -12.96 -23.45
N ALA A 529 -38.91 -12.21 -24.55
CA ALA A 529 -39.64 -10.94 -24.54
C ALA A 529 -40.92 -10.96 -25.39
N GLY A 530 -42.06 -10.67 -24.79
CA GLY A 530 -43.30 -10.37 -25.51
C GLY A 530 -43.53 -8.87 -25.59
N ALA A 531 -44.02 -8.36 -26.72
CA ALA A 531 -44.34 -6.94 -26.89
C ALA A 531 -45.76 -6.68 -27.41
N ALA A 532 -46.28 -5.51 -27.08
CA ALA A 532 -47.56 -4.99 -27.57
C ALA A 532 -47.53 -3.47 -27.74
N GLY A 533 -48.38 -2.96 -28.65
CA GLY A 533 -48.43 -1.55 -29.02
C GLY A 533 -47.92 -1.30 -30.45
N PRO A 534 -47.68 -0.04 -30.84
CA PRO A 534 -47.68 1.15 -29.99
C PRO A 534 -49.05 1.54 -29.43
N VAL A 535 -49.11 1.92 -28.16
CA VAL A 535 -50.31 2.45 -27.48
C VAL A 535 -50.13 3.92 -27.14
N ARG A 536 -51.24 4.67 -27.09
CA ARG A 536 -51.26 6.09 -26.70
C ARG A 536 -52.06 6.29 -25.42
N GLY A 537 -51.53 7.07 -24.50
CA GLY A 537 -52.19 7.41 -23.24
C GLY A 537 -52.16 6.28 -22.20
N PRO A 538 -52.45 6.62 -20.93
CA PRO A 538 -52.33 5.69 -19.82
C PRO A 538 -53.32 4.51 -19.89
N ALA A 539 -54.53 4.72 -20.42
CA ALA A 539 -55.56 3.69 -20.49
C ALA A 539 -55.19 2.51 -21.43
N GLY A 540 -54.30 2.75 -22.40
CA GLY A 540 -53.84 1.73 -23.34
C GLY A 540 -52.76 0.80 -22.78
N VAL A 541 -52.13 1.15 -21.64
CA VAL A 541 -50.97 0.41 -21.10
C VAL A 541 -51.39 -0.93 -20.50
N ALA A 542 -52.44 -1.00 -19.67
CA ALA A 542 -52.88 -2.26 -19.05
C ALA A 542 -53.34 -3.33 -20.06
N PRO A 543 -54.11 -3.01 -21.12
CA PRO A 543 -54.40 -3.98 -22.18
C PRO A 543 -53.15 -4.46 -22.93
N ALA A 544 -52.24 -3.54 -23.27
CA ALA A 544 -50.98 -3.88 -23.95
C ALA A 544 -50.07 -4.75 -23.07
N TYR A 545 -49.98 -4.47 -21.77
CA TYR A 545 -49.25 -5.31 -20.82
C TYR A 545 -49.75 -6.76 -20.82
N ARG A 546 -51.07 -6.96 -20.74
CA ARG A 546 -51.66 -8.32 -20.78
C ARG A 546 -51.40 -9.03 -22.10
N GLU A 547 -51.40 -8.31 -23.21
CA GLU A 547 -51.05 -8.86 -24.52
C GLU A 547 -49.57 -9.24 -24.62
N ALA A 548 -48.67 -8.33 -24.25
CA ALA A 548 -47.23 -8.57 -24.20
C ALA A 548 -46.88 -9.76 -23.29
N GLN A 549 -47.54 -9.88 -22.14
CA GLN A 549 -47.38 -11.03 -21.25
C GLN A 549 -47.75 -12.34 -21.93
N ARG A 550 -48.93 -12.41 -22.55
CA ARG A 550 -49.37 -13.63 -23.25
C ARG A 550 -48.48 -13.95 -24.46
N CYS A 551 -47.92 -12.94 -25.14
CA CYS A 551 -46.92 -13.14 -26.20
C CYS A 551 -45.65 -13.82 -25.66
N ALA A 552 -45.14 -13.36 -24.51
CA ALA A 552 -43.96 -13.97 -23.88
C ALA A 552 -44.24 -15.43 -23.45
N GLU A 553 -45.43 -15.69 -22.89
CA GLU A 553 -45.86 -17.03 -22.49
C GLU A 553 -46.03 -17.96 -23.71
N ALA A 554 -46.59 -17.45 -24.82
CA ALA A 554 -46.71 -18.20 -26.07
C ALA A 554 -45.34 -18.55 -26.66
N LEU A 555 -44.37 -17.63 -26.66
CA LEU A 555 -43.01 -17.92 -27.11
C LEU A 555 -42.38 -19.06 -26.32
N ILE A 556 -42.52 -19.04 -24.98
CA ILE A 556 -42.01 -20.11 -24.11
C ILE A 556 -42.71 -21.44 -24.43
N ALA A 557 -44.04 -21.44 -24.55
CA ALA A 557 -44.83 -22.64 -24.86
C ALA A 557 -44.50 -23.24 -26.24
N LEU A 558 -44.11 -22.40 -27.20
CA LEU A 558 -43.67 -22.81 -28.54
C LEU A 558 -42.19 -23.22 -28.60
N GLY A 559 -41.48 -23.29 -27.46
CA GLY A 559 -40.07 -23.66 -27.40
C GLY A 559 -39.10 -22.57 -27.91
N ARG A 560 -39.56 -21.33 -28.06
CA ARG A 560 -38.76 -20.17 -28.51
C ARG A 560 -38.23 -19.36 -27.33
N ALA A 561 -37.75 -20.03 -26.28
CA ALA A 561 -37.16 -19.35 -25.13
C ALA A 561 -35.87 -18.61 -25.52
N GLY A 562 -35.70 -17.37 -25.04
CA GLY A 562 -34.57 -16.50 -25.42
C GLY A 562 -34.83 -15.60 -26.64
N ASP A 563 -36.00 -15.69 -27.26
CA ASP A 563 -36.41 -14.87 -28.41
C ASP A 563 -37.40 -13.76 -28.00
N GLY A 564 -37.66 -12.82 -28.91
CA GLY A 564 -38.63 -11.75 -28.73
C GLY A 564 -39.65 -11.63 -29.86
N ALA A 565 -40.92 -11.36 -29.55
CA ALA A 565 -41.97 -11.17 -30.56
C ALA A 565 -43.16 -10.36 -30.05
N SER A 566 -43.93 -9.81 -30.99
CA SER A 566 -45.29 -9.30 -30.75
C SER A 566 -46.34 -10.25 -31.32
N ALA A 567 -47.62 -10.02 -30.99
CA ALA A 567 -48.72 -10.84 -31.50
C ALA A 567 -48.74 -10.92 -33.05
N ALA A 568 -48.31 -9.87 -33.75
CA ALA A 568 -48.29 -9.84 -35.21
C ALA A 568 -47.29 -10.83 -35.84
N GLU A 569 -46.23 -11.22 -35.13
CA GLU A 569 -45.25 -12.19 -35.65
C GLU A 569 -45.60 -13.64 -35.29
N LEU A 570 -46.53 -13.85 -34.35
CA LEU A 570 -46.95 -15.17 -33.91
C LEU A 570 -48.04 -15.79 -34.80
N GLY A 571 -48.33 -15.19 -35.96
CA GLY A 571 -49.28 -15.74 -36.93
C GLY A 571 -50.65 -16.00 -36.31
N PHE A 572 -51.20 -17.21 -36.50
CA PHE A 572 -52.50 -17.55 -35.91
C PHE A 572 -52.49 -17.61 -34.38
N VAL A 573 -51.34 -17.94 -33.75
CA VAL A 573 -51.20 -17.93 -32.28
C VAL A 573 -51.35 -16.49 -31.77
N GLY A 574 -50.87 -15.52 -32.54
CA GLY A 574 -51.10 -14.09 -32.31
C GLY A 574 -52.58 -13.71 -32.21
N LEU A 575 -53.45 -14.36 -32.98
CA LEU A 575 -54.91 -14.15 -32.93
C LEU A 575 -55.51 -14.61 -31.60
N LEU A 576 -54.99 -15.69 -31.01
CA LEU A 576 -55.45 -16.25 -29.72
C LEU A 576 -54.90 -15.46 -28.52
N VAL A 577 -53.72 -14.88 -28.69
CA VAL A 577 -52.96 -14.17 -27.67
C VAL A 577 -53.31 -12.67 -27.63
N GLY A 578 -53.70 -12.07 -28.75
CA GLY A 578 -54.10 -10.67 -28.86
C GLY A 578 -55.38 -10.35 -28.08
N GLY A 579 -55.42 -9.21 -27.37
CA GLY A 579 -56.58 -8.85 -26.52
C GLY A 579 -57.87 -8.56 -27.29
N HIS A 580 -57.74 -8.17 -28.56
CA HIS A 580 -58.81 -8.02 -29.54
C HIS A 580 -58.23 -8.55 -30.85
N GLY A 581 -58.22 -9.87 -31.04
CA GLY A 581 -57.60 -10.49 -32.21
C GLY A 581 -58.03 -9.77 -33.49
N ASP A 582 -57.08 -9.07 -34.13
CA ASP A 582 -57.34 -8.33 -35.35
C ASP A 582 -57.42 -9.34 -36.51
N VAL A 583 -58.59 -9.98 -36.59
CA VAL A 583 -58.94 -10.93 -37.65
C VAL A 583 -58.70 -10.29 -39.02
N ALA A 584 -58.89 -8.97 -39.15
CA ALA A 584 -58.66 -8.26 -40.40
C ALA A 584 -57.17 -8.19 -40.73
N ALA A 585 -56.32 -7.79 -39.79
CA ALA A 585 -54.87 -7.77 -39.98
C ALA A 585 -54.31 -9.18 -40.24
N PHE A 586 -54.76 -10.21 -39.53
CA PHE A 586 -54.36 -11.60 -39.78
C PHE A 586 -54.77 -12.05 -41.19
N THR A 587 -56.02 -11.80 -41.58
CA THR A 587 -56.50 -12.17 -42.92
C THR A 587 -55.72 -11.43 -44.02
N GLU A 588 -55.43 -10.15 -43.83
CA GLU A 588 -54.67 -9.34 -44.78
C GLU A 588 -53.20 -9.80 -44.85
N ALA A 589 -52.56 -10.10 -43.72
CA ALA A 589 -51.19 -10.60 -43.69
C ALA A 589 -51.05 -11.97 -44.38
N THR A 590 -52.02 -12.87 -44.17
CA THR A 590 -51.97 -14.25 -44.69
C THR A 590 -52.51 -14.37 -46.11
N LEU A 591 -53.56 -13.62 -46.48
CA LEU A 591 -54.25 -13.76 -47.78
C LEU A 591 -54.23 -12.50 -48.64
N GLY A 592 -53.78 -11.35 -48.13
CA GLY A 592 -53.81 -10.05 -48.81
C GLY A 592 -53.26 -10.08 -50.25
N PRO A 593 -52.09 -10.69 -50.52
CA PRO A 593 -51.57 -10.80 -51.89
C PRO A 593 -52.52 -11.54 -52.85
N VAL A 594 -53.19 -12.59 -52.37
CA VAL A 594 -54.15 -13.38 -53.16
C VAL A 594 -55.47 -12.63 -53.34
N LEU A 595 -56.00 -12.01 -52.28
CA LEU A 595 -57.23 -11.23 -52.33
C LEU A 595 -57.08 -9.98 -53.21
N ALA A 596 -55.95 -9.28 -53.11
CA ALA A 596 -55.62 -8.13 -53.95
C ALA A 596 -55.40 -8.53 -55.42
N TYR A 597 -54.91 -9.75 -55.68
CA TYR A 597 -54.80 -10.28 -57.03
C TYR A 597 -56.19 -10.60 -57.60
N ASP A 598 -57.03 -11.29 -56.84
CA ASP A 598 -58.41 -11.61 -57.21
C ASP A 598 -59.22 -10.35 -57.51
N ALA A 599 -59.14 -9.32 -56.67
CA ALA A 599 -59.82 -8.05 -56.88
C ALA A 599 -59.34 -7.31 -58.14
N ARG A 600 -58.03 -7.33 -58.44
CA ARG A 600 -57.47 -6.63 -59.61
C ARG A 600 -57.69 -7.36 -60.94
N ARG A 601 -57.72 -8.69 -60.92
CA ARG A 601 -57.76 -9.54 -62.14
C ARG A 601 -59.11 -10.21 -62.37
N GLY A 602 -60.07 -10.05 -61.44
CA GLY A 602 -61.37 -10.72 -61.52
C GLY A 602 -61.26 -12.24 -61.40
N THR A 603 -60.26 -12.74 -60.68
CA THR A 603 -60.02 -14.18 -60.49
C THR A 603 -60.65 -14.70 -59.20
N SER A 604 -60.61 -16.03 -59.01
CA SER A 604 -61.08 -16.68 -57.78
C SER A 604 -60.01 -17.65 -57.25
N LEU A 605 -58.82 -17.14 -57.00
CA LEU A 605 -57.71 -17.88 -56.42
C LEU A 605 -58.01 -18.24 -54.96
N ALA A 606 -58.56 -17.33 -54.15
CA ALA A 606 -58.96 -17.62 -52.77
C ALA A 606 -60.07 -18.70 -52.71
N GLY A 607 -61.02 -18.66 -53.65
CA GLY A 607 -62.05 -19.69 -53.80
C GLY A 607 -61.48 -21.06 -54.19
N THR A 608 -60.50 -21.05 -55.11
CA THR A 608 -59.79 -22.28 -55.54
C THR A 608 -58.98 -22.88 -54.39
N LEU A 609 -58.28 -22.04 -53.62
CA LEU A 609 -57.47 -22.44 -52.46
C LEU A 609 -58.33 -23.06 -51.35
N ALA A 610 -59.52 -22.49 -51.09
CA ALA A 610 -60.43 -23.02 -50.11
C ALA A 610 -61.06 -24.36 -50.52
N ALA A 611 -61.38 -24.56 -51.80
CA ALA A 611 -61.84 -25.85 -52.32
C ALA A 611 -60.71 -26.90 -52.33
N PHE A 612 -59.49 -26.47 -52.59
CA PHE A 612 -58.30 -27.32 -52.52
C PHE A 612 -58.09 -27.90 -51.12
N PHE A 613 -58.13 -27.07 -50.08
CA PHE A 613 -58.03 -27.56 -48.71
C PHE A 613 -59.27 -28.40 -48.30
N ALA A 614 -60.48 -28.03 -48.73
CA ALA A 614 -61.69 -28.79 -48.41
C ALA A 614 -61.69 -30.22 -49.01
N THR A 615 -60.98 -30.42 -50.12
CA THR A 615 -60.82 -31.74 -50.77
C THR A 615 -59.54 -32.45 -50.35
N GLY A 616 -58.93 -32.07 -49.23
CA GLY A 616 -57.74 -32.71 -48.69
C GLY A 616 -56.49 -32.54 -49.55
N GLY A 617 -56.36 -31.40 -50.23
CA GLY A 617 -55.17 -31.05 -51.03
C GLY A 617 -55.06 -31.77 -52.37
N SER A 618 -56.17 -32.25 -52.95
CA SER A 618 -56.17 -32.98 -54.23
C SER A 618 -56.61 -32.09 -55.39
N PRO A 619 -55.74 -31.78 -56.38
CA PRO A 619 -56.11 -30.97 -57.53
C PRO A 619 -57.26 -31.59 -58.35
N THR A 620 -57.30 -32.92 -58.49
CA THR A 620 -58.34 -33.65 -59.22
C THR A 620 -59.70 -33.50 -58.56
N ARG A 621 -59.80 -33.74 -57.25
CA ARG A 621 -61.07 -33.58 -56.51
C ARG A 621 -61.50 -32.11 -56.41
N THR A 622 -60.54 -31.18 -56.38
CA THR A 622 -60.82 -29.73 -56.43
C THR A 622 -61.43 -29.34 -57.76
N ALA A 623 -60.93 -29.89 -58.86
CA ALA A 623 -61.42 -29.62 -60.21
C ALA A 623 -62.87 -30.08 -60.38
N GLU A 624 -63.19 -31.28 -59.87
CA GLU A 624 -64.57 -31.81 -59.81
C GLU A 624 -65.49 -30.91 -58.98
N ALA A 625 -65.05 -30.51 -57.78
CA ALA A 625 -65.84 -29.67 -56.87
C ALA A 625 -66.09 -28.24 -57.39
N LEU A 626 -65.19 -27.71 -58.21
CA LEU A 626 -65.31 -26.37 -58.82
C LEU A 626 -65.87 -26.42 -60.25
N HIS A 627 -66.16 -27.61 -60.80
CA HIS A 627 -66.58 -27.83 -62.18
C HIS A 627 -65.65 -27.19 -63.22
N ILE A 628 -64.33 -27.31 -63.02
CA ILE A 628 -63.30 -26.82 -63.94
C ILE A 628 -62.31 -27.93 -64.28
N HIS A 629 -61.46 -27.72 -65.27
CA HIS A 629 -60.43 -28.69 -65.65
C HIS A 629 -59.28 -28.73 -64.62
N VAL A 630 -58.71 -29.91 -64.35
CA VAL A 630 -57.60 -30.09 -63.38
C VAL A 630 -56.39 -29.20 -63.67
N ASN A 631 -56.03 -29.04 -64.95
CA ASN A 631 -54.95 -28.12 -65.36
C ASN A 631 -55.19 -26.68 -64.92
N THR A 632 -56.45 -26.21 -64.91
CA THR A 632 -56.79 -24.86 -64.45
C THR A 632 -56.60 -24.73 -62.93
N VAL A 633 -56.89 -25.78 -62.17
CA VAL A 633 -56.59 -25.82 -60.72
C VAL A 633 -55.09 -25.74 -60.48
N THR A 634 -54.29 -26.58 -61.17
CA THR A 634 -52.83 -26.58 -61.05
C THR A 634 -52.24 -25.21 -61.37
N GLN A 635 -52.65 -24.57 -62.48
CA GLN A 635 -52.19 -23.23 -62.87
C GLN A 635 -52.56 -22.16 -61.82
N ARG A 636 -53.74 -22.27 -61.19
CA ARG A 636 -54.16 -21.34 -60.13
C ARG A 636 -53.35 -21.57 -58.85
N LEU A 637 -53.05 -22.81 -58.47
CA LEU A 637 -52.22 -23.12 -57.31
C LEU A 637 -50.76 -22.69 -57.50
N GLU A 638 -50.19 -22.85 -58.70
CA GLU A 638 -48.87 -22.29 -59.05
C GLU A 638 -48.85 -20.75 -58.98
N ARG A 639 -49.98 -20.10 -59.28
CA ARG A 639 -50.11 -18.66 -59.11
C ARG A 639 -50.17 -18.28 -57.63
N VAL A 640 -50.88 -19.06 -56.81
CA VAL A 640 -50.92 -18.87 -55.35
C VAL A 640 -49.52 -19.03 -54.75
N GLY A 641 -48.76 -20.05 -55.14
CA GLY A 641 -47.37 -20.22 -54.67
C GLY A 641 -46.49 -19.00 -55.00
N ARG A 642 -46.63 -18.44 -56.22
CA ARG A 642 -45.93 -17.19 -56.58
C ARG A 642 -46.36 -15.95 -55.77
N LEU A 643 -47.55 -15.96 -55.17
CA LEU A 643 -48.08 -14.82 -54.40
C LEU A 643 -47.84 -14.95 -52.90
N LEU A 644 -47.83 -16.17 -52.36
CA LEU A 644 -47.71 -16.45 -50.93
C LEU A 644 -46.34 -17.00 -50.51
N GLY A 645 -45.49 -17.36 -51.46
CA GLY A 645 -44.22 -18.05 -51.21
C GLY A 645 -44.31 -19.54 -51.53
N ASP A 646 -43.18 -20.16 -51.83
CA ASP A 646 -43.11 -21.60 -52.16
C ASP A 646 -43.44 -22.49 -50.95
N ASP A 647 -43.36 -21.97 -49.72
CA ASP A 647 -43.68 -22.62 -48.45
C ASP A 647 -45.17 -22.71 -48.12
N TRP A 648 -46.07 -22.16 -48.96
CA TRP A 648 -47.50 -22.02 -48.62
C TRP A 648 -48.22 -23.33 -48.29
N HIS A 649 -47.67 -24.47 -48.72
CA HIS A 649 -48.23 -25.81 -48.51
C HIS A 649 -47.59 -26.57 -47.35
N GLU A 650 -46.59 -26.00 -46.68
CA GLU A 650 -46.05 -26.56 -45.45
C GLU A 650 -47.13 -26.61 -44.35
N PRO A 651 -47.11 -27.60 -43.44
CA PRO A 651 -48.19 -27.83 -42.49
C PRO A 651 -48.64 -26.60 -41.69
N ASP A 652 -47.69 -25.81 -41.17
CA ASP A 652 -47.97 -24.64 -40.34
C ASP A 652 -48.58 -23.49 -41.17
N ARG A 653 -48.01 -23.22 -42.35
CA ARG A 653 -48.50 -22.18 -43.27
C ARG A 653 -49.86 -22.55 -43.88
N ALA A 654 -50.05 -23.82 -44.21
CA ALA A 654 -51.33 -24.34 -44.70
C ALA A 654 -52.44 -24.19 -43.65
N LEU A 655 -52.15 -24.36 -42.36
CA LEU A 655 -53.10 -24.14 -41.27
C LEU A 655 -53.50 -22.67 -41.15
N GLU A 656 -52.53 -21.75 -41.19
CA GLU A 656 -52.79 -20.30 -41.16
C GLU A 656 -53.68 -19.86 -42.31
N ILE A 657 -53.36 -20.31 -43.53
CA ILE A 657 -54.11 -20.00 -44.74
C ILE A 657 -55.53 -20.57 -44.66
N GLN A 658 -55.70 -21.80 -44.19
CA GLN A 658 -57.04 -22.40 -43.98
C GLN A 658 -57.87 -21.62 -42.97
N LEU A 659 -57.27 -21.15 -41.88
CA LEU A 659 -57.94 -20.35 -40.87
C LEU A 659 -58.32 -18.97 -41.43
N ALA A 660 -57.40 -18.30 -42.12
CA ALA A 660 -57.65 -17.01 -42.77
C ALA A 660 -58.77 -17.10 -43.81
N LEU A 661 -58.84 -18.19 -44.59
CA LEU A 661 -59.91 -18.41 -45.58
C LEU A 661 -61.29 -18.57 -44.92
N ARG A 662 -61.35 -19.24 -43.76
CA ARG A 662 -62.60 -19.37 -42.98
C ARG A 662 -63.03 -18.04 -42.37
N LEU A 663 -62.08 -17.31 -41.77
CA LEU A 663 -62.32 -15.99 -41.18
C LEU A 663 -62.76 -14.96 -42.23
N HIS A 664 -62.13 -14.95 -43.41
CA HIS A 664 -62.52 -14.10 -44.54
C HIS A 664 -63.96 -14.35 -45.01
N ARG A 665 -64.37 -15.63 -45.10
CA ARG A 665 -65.76 -16.00 -45.45
C ARG A 665 -66.76 -15.53 -44.40
N LEU A 666 -66.45 -15.68 -43.11
CA LEU A 666 -67.33 -15.23 -42.02
C LEU A 666 -67.54 -13.71 -42.05
N ARG A 667 -66.48 -12.93 -42.33
CA ARG A 667 -66.59 -11.46 -42.45
C ARG A 667 -67.47 -11.00 -43.60
N HIS A 668 -67.52 -11.76 -44.70
CA HIS A 668 -68.41 -11.46 -45.83
C HIS A 668 -69.89 -11.81 -45.57
N LEU A 669 -70.20 -12.56 -44.50
CA LEU A 669 -71.57 -12.81 -44.06
C LEU A 669 -72.13 -11.66 -43.20
N ASP A 670 -71.29 -11.01 -42.39
CA ASP A 670 -71.69 -9.86 -41.54
C ASP A 670 -71.90 -8.53 -42.31
N GLN A 671 -71.52 -8.48 -43.60
CA GLN A 671 -71.69 -7.30 -44.47
C GLN A 671 -72.87 -7.40 -45.44
N ARG A 672 -73.69 -8.47 -45.34
CA ARG A 672 -74.97 -8.63 -46.03
C ARG A 672 -76.10 -8.50 -45.03
#